data_AF-A0A1J8PKI0-F1
#
_entry.id   AF-A0A1J8PKI0-F1
#
_cell.length_a   1.000
_cell.length_b   1.000
_cell.length_c   1.000
_cell.angle_alpha   90.00
_cell.angle_beta   90.00
_cell.angle_gamma   90.00
#
_symmetry.space_group_name_H-M   'P 1'
#
loop_
_entity.id
_entity.type
_entity.pdbx_description
1 polymer ?
#
loop_
_entity_poly.entity_id
_entity_poly.type
_entity_poly.pdbx_seq_one_letter_code
_entity_poly.pdbx_strand_id
1 'polypeptide(L)'
;MESKQDVESGSVYNDVLEPERELLLPSHPHSSDSSEPLPTTATQYTLVHLVYAFIGGVALCIGARFLLDISTIAGLPRGDMTVQAPPYVGSTEVHHFPPASPTNAFPDLFPTNVGYPGGTPTGAEPALIATAPSLPIQVGAAQLVPPKIHKYIHSAHDDVEEEQKESYHHHHKADRPFNLFRSWGNLSPWYSVPRGAFGIEGTAEPPSGCVVTALHLLHRHGARYPTAWSDYGGPAKFATRLHESASQWEATGKLAFLNEWTYKLGEEVLTPFGRQQLYDLGVSMRLKYGFLLKNFTETNTIPVFRTESQDRMLASALNFAIGFFGYPFEGQYQQLITIEADGFNNTFAPYKTCPNAKAAGKADRSRPYVRQWVALYLADAQERLSSAMIGKAGAQGEFEWTVEEVFEMMQMCAYETVALGYSKFCELFTEEEWEGFNYALDLTFWYDSAFGSPVARIQGLGYLQELVARLTHIPVATHNSSTNATLHTPETFPLDHALYVDATHEVVVLNVITALNLSTLAADGPLPADHIPNNRSFRVSDIAPFATNMQFQLLSCASTPTPQIRIIINDGVVPLHGIRTCPYDAKHGMCPVPAFIEAQQETIRRTDWTWGCHGDWEVPPGSAESFLPGLSSLSKRKMGAKLLTLFWAWLVLSHSFYVSRGVVSAAITTPLPDLYEASVIELQAGLTSGQFTSVNLVKAYFARIEEVNLQGPVLRAVIETNPSALWEAAALDQERLLYGARSALHGIPVLVKDNIGTVAFEGMNTTAGSYSLLNSVVPDDAGVVKRLRKAGAIILGKANLSEWAHFRGNLASGWSGRGGQCTNAYYPNADPCGSSAGSAVSASIGLAAVTLGTETDGSITCPANQNNVVGIKPTVGLTSRAGVIPISEHQDTVGPITRSITDAAIVLSIIAGPDPNDNFTMAQPMPVPDYTMALSNTSLVGKRIGVPRAVFLNDSMTGNDPYVNQVFEQALETLKSLGATIVDPADLPSAYEIYESNNETVVLDVDFKVQLDAWFNSLVANPSGVASLEDLIMFDSNNPTLEEPTGYTDQSILIESQATTGFNASYYQSLAFDMELGATRGIDAALEMFALDALVLPAPGYTTVPAAIAGYPIVTVPLGFYPENVTIGSAGPKTVYPAPGVPIGLSFLGTAWSEYSLVSFAYAYEQKTQTRLQSKAYAAAIPTTQLADVI
;
A
#
# COMPACT_ATOMS: atom_id res chain seq x y z
N MET A 1 -50.81 -61.53 -9.88
CA MET A 1 -50.32 -60.53 -8.91
C MET A 1 -49.59 -59.44 -9.70
N GLU A 2 -50.24 -58.62 -10.54
CA GLU A 2 -51.48 -57.82 -10.35
C GLU A 2 -51.33 -56.78 -9.23
N SER A 3 -51.69 -55.49 -9.37
CA SER A 3 -52.05 -54.63 -10.54
C SER A 3 -52.07 -53.16 -10.05
N LYS A 4 -52.13 -52.04 -10.82
CA LYS A 4 -52.51 -51.67 -12.21
C LYS A 4 -51.52 -50.60 -12.76
N GLN A 5 -51.33 -50.38 -14.07
CA GLN A 5 -52.18 -49.75 -15.13
C GLN A 5 -52.63 -48.29 -14.87
N ASP A 6 -52.66 -47.35 -15.83
CA ASP A 6 -52.08 -47.22 -17.20
C ASP A 6 -52.33 -45.78 -17.73
N VAL A 7 -51.84 -45.46 -18.95
CA VAL A 7 -52.23 -44.33 -19.87
C VAL A 7 -51.66 -42.94 -19.48
N GLU A 8 -50.84 -42.22 -20.25
CA GLU A 8 -50.59 -41.98 -21.70
C GLU A 8 -51.47 -40.96 -22.46
N SER A 9 -50.87 -39.79 -22.75
CA SER A 9 -51.02 -38.99 -23.99
C SER A 9 -49.99 -37.84 -23.91
N GLY A 10 -49.20 -37.46 -24.92
CA GLY A 10 -49.29 -37.64 -26.38
C GLY A 10 -49.87 -36.36 -26.99
N SER A 11 -49.17 -35.57 -27.82
CA SER A 11 -48.68 -35.86 -29.19
C SER A 11 -48.07 -34.54 -29.78
N VAL A 12 -47.36 -34.39 -30.92
CA VAL A 12 -46.75 -35.26 -31.97
C VAL A 12 -45.82 -34.38 -32.87
N TYR A 13 -44.74 -34.95 -33.46
CA TYR A 13 -43.92 -34.63 -34.67
C TYR A 13 -44.13 -33.31 -35.48
N ASN A 14 -43.18 -32.71 -36.23
CA ASN A 14 -41.93 -33.11 -36.95
C ASN A 14 -40.90 -31.95 -36.85
N ASP A 15 -39.56 -32.08 -36.93
CA ASP A 15 -38.60 -32.93 -37.69
C ASP A 15 -38.19 -32.37 -39.09
N VAL A 16 -36.94 -32.62 -39.48
CA VAL A 16 -36.29 -32.53 -40.83
C VAL A 16 -35.62 -31.20 -41.33
N LEU A 17 -34.30 -31.31 -41.63
CA LEU A 17 -33.42 -30.61 -42.62
C LEU A 17 -32.72 -29.22 -42.39
N GLU A 18 -31.40 -29.30 -42.15
CA GLU A 18 -30.26 -28.67 -42.88
C GLU A 18 -30.53 -28.31 -44.37
N PRO A 19 -29.84 -27.34 -45.05
CA PRO A 19 -28.36 -27.30 -45.09
C PRO A 19 -27.64 -25.94 -45.32
N GLU A 20 -26.30 -26.03 -45.34
CA GLU A 20 -25.33 -25.06 -45.87
C GLU A 20 -25.57 -24.61 -47.32
N ARG A 21 -25.14 -23.38 -47.64
CA ARG A 21 -24.23 -22.99 -48.77
C ARG A 21 -24.04 -21.46 -48.75
N GLU A 22 -22.83 -20.95 -48.51
CA GLU A 22 -21.71 -20.83 -49.47
C GLU A 22 -22.01 -19.97 -50.72
N LEU A 23 -21.19 -18.92 -50.89
CA LEU A 23 -20.46 -18.50 -52.10
C LEU A 23 -21.23 -18.56 -53.46
N LEU A 24 -21.33 -17.48 -54.25
CA LEU A 24 -20.25 -16.64 -54.78
C LEU A 24 -20.74 -15.25 -55.27
N LEU A 25 -19.77 -14.37 -55.59
CA LEU A 25 -19.90 -13.20 -56.49
C LEU A 25 -20.28 -13.66 -57.94
N PRO A 26 -20.63 -12.79 -58.94
CA PRO A 26 -20.53 -11.31 -59.00
C PRO A 26 -21.68 -10.54 -59.71
N SER A 27 -21.52 -9.19 -59.81
CA SER A 27 -21.91 -8.28 -60.92
C SER A 27 -23.37 -8.11 -61.44
N HIS A 28 -23.72 -6.83 -61.67
CA HIS A 28 -24.77 -6.24 -62.54
C HIS A 28 -25.02 -6.95 -63.90
N PRO A 29 -26.19 -6.79 -64.60
CA PRO A 29 -26.88 -5.49 -64.79
C PRO A 29 -28.42 -5.39 -65.10
N HIS A 30 -28.92 -4.13 -65.10
CA HIS A 30 -29.96 -3.48 -65.95
C HIS A 30 -31.41 -4.01 -66.16
N SER A 31 -32.39 -3.17 -65.76
CA SER A 31 -33.65 -2.78 -66.49
C SER A 31 -34.72 -3.86 -66.79
N SER A 32 -36.01 -3.64 -67.11
CA SER A 32 -36.92 -2.47 -67.31
C SER A 32 -38.37 -3.01 -67.52
N ASP A 33 -39.48 -2.27 -67.57
CA ASP A 33 -39.94 -0.98 -67.00
C ASP A 33 -41.41 -0.74 -67.50
N SER A 34 -42.25 0.01 -66.76
CA SER A 34 -43.57 0.51 -67.23
C SER A 34 -44.21 1.52 -66.23
N SER A 35 -44.01 2.83 -66.38
CA SER A 35 -44.67 3.79 -67.31
C SER A 35 -46.14 4.11 -66.95
N GLU A 36 -46.64 5.36 -66.89
CA GLU A 36 -46.09 6.74 -66.98
C GLU A 36 -47.26 7.73 -66.61
N PRO A 37 -47.15 9.09 -66.59
CA PRO A 37 -46.03 9.98 -66.97
C PRO A 37 -45.63 11.09 -65.95
N LEU A 38 -44.56 11.79 -66.34
CA LEU A 38 -43.92 13.03 -65.86
C LEU A 38 -44.84 14.21 -65.43
N PRO A 39 -44.38 15.20 -64.60
CA PRO A 39 -43.08 15.87 -64.76
C PRO A 39 -42.24 16.24 -63.53
N THR A 40 -41.00 16.65 -63.87
CA THR A 40 -39.88 17.10 -63.05
C THR A 40 -40.13 18.30 -62.14
N THR A 41 -39.51 18.33 -60.96
CA THR A 41 -38.73 19.50 -60.48
C THR A 41 -37.76 19.09 -59.38
N ALA A 42 -36.51 19.54 -59.46
CA ALA A 42 -35.53 19.42 -58.38
C ALA A 42 -35.47 20.75 -57.61
N THR A 43 -35.56 20.69 -56.28
CA THR A 43 -35.56 21.89 -55.42
C THR A 43 -34.21 21.99 -54.69
N GLN A 44 -33.32 22.86 -55.15
CA GLN A 44 -32.13 23.23 -54.38
C GLN A 44 -32.54 24.22 -53.27
N TYR A 45 -32.36 23.83 -52.01
CA TYR A 45 -32.56 24.73 -50.88
C TYR A 45 -31.39 25.71 -50.79
N THR A 46 -31.66 26.99 -51.08
CA THR A 46 -30.69 28.07 -50.90
C THR A 46 -30.41 28.32 -49.42
N LEU A 47 -29.23 28.87 -49.10
CA LEU A 47 -28.79 29.19 -47.72
C LEU A 47 -29.86 29.97 -46.92
N VAL A 48 -30.61 30.84 -47.62
CA VAL A 48 -31.72 31.63 -47.08
C VAL A 48 -32.85 30.77 -46.49
N HIS A 49 -33.17 29.60 -47.08
CA HIS A 49 -34.18 28.69 -46.54
C HIS A 49 -33.73 28.05 -45.22
N LEU A 50 -32.44 27.67 -45.11
CA LEU A 50 -31.87 27.13 -43.87
C LEU A 50 -31.84 28.19 -42.76
N VAL A 51 -31.51 29.45 -43.10
CA VAL A 51 -31.55 30.57 -42.16
C VAL A 51 -32.98 30.85 -41.68
N TYR A 52 -33.99 30.84 -42.55
CA TYR A 52 -35.38 31.00 -42.13
C TYR A 52 -35.92 29.81 -41.31
N ALA A 53 -35.49 28.58 -41.59
CA ALA A 53 -35.82 27.42 -40.76
C ALA A 53 -35.20 27.54 -39.36
N PHE A 54 -33.94 27.96 -39.27
CA PHE A 54 -33.25 28.19 -37.99
C PHE A 54 -33.88 29.31 -37.17
N ILE A 55 -34.13 30.48 -37.79
CA ILE A 55 -34.83 31.61 -37.14
C ILE A 55 -36.26 31.22 -36.75
N GLY A 56 -36.94 30.43 -37.57
CA GLY A 56 -38.27 29.87 -37.26
C GLY A 56 -38.25 28.99 -36.02
N GLY A 57 -37.28 28.08 -35.91
CA GLY A 57 -37.08 27.24 -34.71
C GLY A 57 -36.78 28.06 -33.45
N VAL A 58 -35.89 29.05 -33.55
CA VAL A 58 -35.57 29.98 -32.44
C VAL A 58 -36.81 30.77 -32.01
N ALA A 59 -37.60 31.30 -32.97
CA ALA A 59 -38.85 32.00 -32.68
C ALA A 59 -39.90 31.09 -32.02
N LEU A 60 -39.95 29.81 -32.39
CA LEU A 60 -40.85 28.81 -31.80
C LEU A 60 -40.43 28.48 -30.35
N CYS A 61 -39.13 28.36 -30.07
CA CYS A 61 -38.60 28.20 -28.71
C CYS A 61 -38.85 29.43 -27.82
N ILE A 62 -38.68 30.65 -28.35
CA ILE A 62 -38.98 31.89 -27.63
C ILE A 62 -40.49 32.02 -27.39
N GLY A 63 -41.33 31.70 -28.38
CA GLY A 63 -42.78 31.66 -28.24
C GLY A 63 -43.25 30.63 -27.20
N ALA A 64 -42.62 29.45 -27.14
CA ALA A 64 -42.90 28.45 -26.12
C ALA A 64 -42.59 28.96 -24.70
N ARG A 65 -41.46 29.66 -24.48
CA ARG A 65 -41.20 30.33 -23.18
C ARG A 65 -42.24 31.40 -22.87
N PHE A 66 -42.54 32.28 -23.83
CA PHE A 66 -43.49 33.39 -23.61
C PHE A 66 -44.93 32.93 -23.33
N LEU A 67 -45.33 31.76 -23.86
CA LEU A 67 -46.63 31.13 -23.55
C LEU A 67 -46.66 30.43 -22.18
N LEU A 68 -45.51 29.99 -21.66
CA LEU A 68 -45.41 29.43 -20.30
C LEU A 68 -45.42 30.56 -19.25
N ASP A 69 -44.67 31.64 -19.46
CA ASP A 69 -44.53 32.78 -18.53
C ASP A 69 -45.84 33.57 -18.29
N ILE A 70 -46.84 33.45 -19.16
CA ILE A 70 -48.12 34.20 -19.07
C ILE A 70 -49.16 33.47 -18.19
N SER A 71 -48.94 32.21 -17.81
CA SER A 71 -49.94 31.36 -17.16
C SER A 71 -50.06 31.48 -15.63
N THR A 72 -49.13 32.18 -14.95
CA THR A 72 -48.98 32.15 -13.47
C THR A 72 -49.06 33.50 -12.76
N ILE A 73 -49.77 34.49 -13.33
CA ILE A 73 -50.15 35.72 -12.61
C ILE A 73 -51.68 35.77 -12.37
N ALA A 74 -52.17 34.79 -11.61
CA ALA A 74 -53.48 34.81 -10.95
C ALA A 74 -53.32 34.14 -9.57
N GLY A 75 -53.55 34.90 -8.50
CA GLY A 75 -53.00 34.57 -7.18
C GLY A 75 -53.72 33.45 -6.42
N LEU A 76 -52.93 32.47 -5.96
CA LEU A 76 -53.17 31.59 -4.81
C LEU A 76 -51.85 31.48 -4.00
N PRO A 77 -51.86 31.05 -2.73
CA PRO A 77 -50.78 31.36 -1.78
C PRO A 77 -49.45 30.68 -2.11
N ARG A 78 -48.34 31.35 -1.80
CA ARG A 78 -47.01 30.73 -1.73
C ARG A 78 -47.01 29.66 -0.63
N GLY A 79 -46.69 28.43 -1.01
CA GLY A 79 -46.08 27.48 -0.09
C GLY A 79 -44.58 27.49 -0.36
N ASP A 80 -43.77 27.84 0.64
CA ASP A 80 -42.32 27.69 0.55
C ASP A 80 -41.99 26.19 0.55
N MET A 81 -41.30 25.72 -0.49
CA MET A 81 -40.90 24.32 -0.60
C MET A 81 -39.58 24.12 0.15
N THR A 82 -39.65 24.14 1.49
CA THR A 82 -38.51 23.85 2.35
C THR A 82 -38.06 22.41 2.18
N VAL A 83 -36.83 22.23 1.69
CA VAL A 83 -36.15 20.93 1.73
C VAL A 83 -36.00 20.54 3.20
N GLN A 84 -36.24 19.26 3.52
CA GLN A 84 -36.15 18.73 4.87
C GLN A 84 -34.83 17.98 5.00
N ALA A 85 -34.15 18.08 6.16
CA ALA A 85 -33.11 17.13 6.47
C ALA A 85 -33.77 15.73 6.54
N PRO A 86 -33.22 14.69 5.88
CA PRO A 86 -33.91 13.41 5.78
C PRO A 86 -34.18 12.76 7.13
N PRO A 87 -35.29 12.01 7.30
CA PRO A 87 -35.66 11.39 8.57
C PRO A 87 -34.72 10.25 9.03
N TYR A 88 -33.66 9.93 8.27
CA TYR A 88 -32.63 8.97 8.66
C TYR A 88 -31.38 9.62 9.28
N VAL A 89 -31.26 10.95 9.26
CA VAL A 89 -30.10 11.67 9.81
C VAL A 89 -29.93 11.34 11.30
N GLY A 90 -28.69 11.13 11.73
CA GLY A 90 -28.33 10.74 13.10
C GLY A 90 -28.71 9.30 13.50
N SER A 91 -29.44 8.55 12.65
CA SER A 91 -29.81 7.18 12.98
C SER A 91 -28.61 6.22 13.00
N THR A 92 -28.72 5.16 13.81
CA THR A 92 -27.70 4.11 13.93
C THR A 92 -27.66 3.24 12.69
N GLU A 93 -26.47 3.07 12.11
CA GLU A 93 -26.23 2.18 10.97
C GLU A 93 -25.45 0.95 11.45
N VAL A 94 -26.03 -0.24 11.30
CA VAL A 94 -25.45 -1.53 11.70
C VAL A 94 -25.35 -2.44 10.48
N HIS A 95 -24.20 -3.05 10.26
CA HIS A 95 -24.03 -4.10 9.26
C HIS A 95 -23.88 -5.45 9.99
N HIS A 96 -24.66 -6.45 9.58
CA HIS A 96 -24.61 -7.77 10.21
C HIS A 96 -23.64 -8.70 9.46
N PHE A 97 -22.40 -8.76 9.94
CA PHE A 97 -21.37 -9.67 9.45
C PHE A 97 -20.89 -10.64 10.57
N PRO A 98 -20.70 -11.94 10.29
CA PRO A 98 -21.14 -12.64 9.09
C PRO A 98 -22.67 -12.58 8.92
N PRO A 99 -23.19 -12.68 7.68
CA PRO A 99 -24.63 -12.64 7.44
C PRO A 99 -25.35 -13.79 8.17
N ALA A 100 -26.60 -13.57 8.56
CA ALA A 100 -27.37 -14.48 9.45
C ALA A 100 -27.54 -15.93 8.93
N SER A 101 -27.26 -16.18 7.65
CA SER A 101 -27.11 -17.51 7.06
C SER A 101 -25.84 -17.54 6.19
N PRO A 102 -24.65 -17.78 6.77
CA PRO A 102 -23.40 -17.72 6.01
C PRO A 102 -23.23 -18.99 5.17
N THR A 103 -23.06 -18.82 3.86
CA THR A 103 -22.87 -19.92 2.89
C THR A 103 -21.44 -20.46 2.89
N ASN A 104 -20.92 -20.84 4.06
CA ASN A 104 -19.66 -21.56 4.17
C ASN A 104 -19.89 -23.03 3.77
N ALA A 105 -19.08 -23.55 2.84
CA ALA A 105 -19.16 -24.94 2.40
C ALA A 105 -18.82 -25.96 3.51
N PHE A 106 -17.98 -25.57 4.48
CA PHE A 106 -17.50 -26.44 5.54
C PHE A 106 -17.49 -25.71 6.90
N PRO A 107 -18.66 -25.52 7.55
CA PRO A 107 -18.74 -24.84 8.86
C PRO A 107 -17.95 -25.59 9.95
N ASP A 108 -17.79 -26.91 9.83
CA ASP A 108 -17.11 -27.75 10.81
C ASP A 108 -15.58 -27.52 10.89
N LEU A 109 -14.98 -26.82 9.92
CA LEU A 109 -13.55 -26.45 9.95
C LEU A 109 -13.24 -25.34 10.98
N PHE A 110 -14.26 -24.62 11.47
CA PHE A 110 -14.11 -23.50 12.40
C PHE A 110 -15.05 -23.65 13.63
N PRO A 111 -14.78 -24.60 14.54
CA PRO A 111 -15.65 -24.87 15.69
C PRO A 111 -15.70 -23.69 16.67
N THR A 112 -16.84 -23.00 16.73
CA THR A 112 -17.07 -21.73 17.45
C THR A 112 -17.19 -21.84 18.98
N ASN A 113 -16.81 -22.96 19.59
CA ASN A 113 -17.21 -23.35 20.94
C ASN A 113 -16.32 -22.79 22.07
N VAL A 114 -16.09 -21.47 22.12
CA VAL A 114 -15.60 -20.77 23.33
C VAL A 114 -16.41 -19.49 23.59
N GLY A 115 -17.53 -19.64 24.32
CA GLY A 115 -18.17 -18.61 25.15
C GLY A 115 -18.39 -17.21 24.55
N TYR A 116 -19.50 -17.01 23.82
CA TYR A 116 -19.99 -15.68 23.43
C TYR A 116 -21.06 -15.16 24.42
N PRO A 117 -20.76 -14.16 25.29
CA PRO A 117 -21.67 -13.70 26.35
C PRO A 117 -22.73 -12.69 25.87
N GLY A 118 -23.46 -13.03 24.80
CA GLY A 118 -24.54 -12.20 24.25
C GLY A 118 -24.06 -11.16 23.23
N GLY A 119 -25.02 -10.63 22.45
CA GLY A 119 -24.74 -9.74 21.34
C GLY A 119 -24.42 -8.31 21.78
N THR A 120 -23.13 -7.95 21.74
CA THR A 120 -22.69 -6.55 21.80
C THR A 120 -22.94 -5.88 20.44
N PRO A 121 -23.48 -4.65 20.37
CA PRO A 121 -23.73 -3.96 19.09
C PRO A 121 -22.47 -3.76 18.24
N THR A 122 -22.40 -4.45 17.10
CA THR A 122 -21.46 -4.13 16.01
C THR A 122 -21.91 -2.85 15.30
N GLY A 123 -20.96 -2.08 14.79
CA GLY A 123 -21.26 -0.89 13.98
C GLY A 123 -21.63 -1.24 12.53
N ALA A 124 -21.49 -0.24 11.66
CA ALA A 124 -21.34 -0.50 10.23
C ALA A 124 -19.94 -1.10 9.97
N GLU A 125 -19.81 -1.98 8.97
CA GLU A 125 -18.49 -2.44 8.54
C GLU A 125 -17.73 -1.26 7.90
N PRO A 126 -16.46 -1.02 8.28
CA PRO A 126 -15.73 0.15 7.82
C PRO A 126 -15.29 -0.04 6.36
N ALA A 127 -16.13 0.44 5.44
CA ALA A 127 -15.70 0.87 4.11
C ALA A 127 -14.80 2.11 4.27
N LEU A 128 -13.54 1.88 4.63
CA LEU A 128 -12.60 2.78 5.34
C LEU A 128 -12.43 4.22 4.79
N ILE A 129 -12.92 4.55 3.59
CA ILE A 129 -12.82 5.88 2.96
C ILE A 129 -14.13 6.27 2.24
N ALA A 130 -15.28 6.05 2.89
CA ALA A 130 -16.56 6.52 2.34
C ALA A 130 -16.64 8.07 2.24
N THR A 131 -15.93 8.82 3.10
CA THR A 131 -16.01 10.30 3.20
C THR A 131 -14.67 11.01 3.48
N ALA A 132 -13.54 10.29 3.49
CA ALA A 132 -12.23 10.91 3.75
C ALA A 132 -11.69 11.68 2.53
N PRO A 133 -11.06 12.85 2.70
CA PRO A 133 -10.57 13.68 1.60
C PRO A 133 -9.31 13.11 0.90
N SER A 134 -8.73 12.04 1.42
CA SER A 134 -7.52 11.37 0.89
C SER A 134 -7.34 9.99 1.52
N LEU A 135 -6.56 9.11 0.86
CA LEU A 135 -6.06 7.87 1.45
C LEU A 135 -5.10 8.13 2.64
N PRO A 136 -5.04 7.23 3.65
CA PRO A 136 -4.11 7.35 4.77
C PRO A 136 -2.69 7.06 4.30
N ILE A 137 -1.95 8.12 4.01
CA ILE A 137 -0.50 8.08 3.78
C ILE A 137 0.16 7.61 5.09
N GLN A 138 1.08 6.64 5.01
CA GLN A 138 1.54 5.84 6.15
C GLN A 138 2.63 6.56 6.97
N VAL A 139 2.26 7.68 7.63
CA VAL A 139 3.20 8.53 8.39
C VAL A 139 3.31 8.16 9.88
N GLY A 140 2.79 7.02 10.31
CA GLY A 140 2.77 6.63 11.73
C GLY A 140 1.87 5.44 12.02
N ALA A 141 0.95 5.58 12.97
CA ALA A 141 -0.01 4.53 13.31
C ALA A 141 -0.90 4.23 12.10
N ALA A 142 -0.77 3.00 11.58
CA ALA A 142 -1.21 2.67 10.22
C ALA A 142 -2.72 2.81 10.03
N GLN A 143 -3.13 3.05 8.78
CA GLN A 143 -4.53 3.15 8.32
C GLN A 143 -5.35 4.38 8.80
N LEU A 144 -4.79 5.31 9.58
CA LEU A 144 -5.51 6.53 10.01
C LEU A 144 -5.20 7.75 9.12
N VAL A 145 -6.24 8.44 8.63
CA VAL A 145 -6.10 9.66 7.82
C VAL A 145 -5.94 10.89 8.72
N PRO A 146 -4.81 11.64 8.65
CA PRO A 146 -4.67 12.89 9.39
C PRO A 146 -5.59 14.00 8.79
N PRO A 147 -6.53 14.56 9.57
CA PRO A 147 -7.49 15.56 9.07
C PRO A 147 -6.89 16.97 9.00
N LYS A 148 -7.50 17.86 8.21
CA LYS A 148 -7.00 19.22 7.95
C LYS A 148 -7.26 20.19 9.12
N ILE A 149 -6.33 20.23 10.07
CA ILE A 149 -6.33 21.17 11.21
C ILE A 149 -6.12 22.61 10.71
N HIS A 150 -6.90 23.55 11.23
CA HIS A 150 -6.83 24.96 10.83
C HIS A 150 -5.86 25.75 11.73
N LYS A 151 -4.83 26.35 11.12
CA LYS A 151 -4.01 27.37 11.76
C LYS A 151 -4.74 28.73 11.74
N TYR A 152 -4.45 29.56 12.74
CA TYR A 152 -5.31 30.68 13.17
C TYR A 152 -5.84 31.60 12.06
N ILE A 153 -7.14 31.90 12.16
CA ILE A 153 -7.81 33.01 11.46
C ILE A 153 -7.88 34.21 12.42
N HIS A 154 -7.39 35.37 12.00
CA HIS A 154 -7.65 36.63 12.67
C HIS A 154 -7.88 37.77 11.68
N SER A 155 -9.03 38.45 11.85
CA SER A 155 -9.61 39.48 10.97
C SER A 155 -10.03 38.98 9.57
N ALA A 156 -11.10 39.57 9.05
CA ALA A 156 -11.64 39.25 7.74
C ALA A 156 -11.23 40.33 6.72
N HIS A 157 -10.55 39.92 5.65
CA HIS A 157 -10.91 40.28 4.28
C HIS A 157 -10.08 39.50 3.25
N ASP A 158 -10.79 38.97 2.25
CA ASP A 158 -10.36 38.64 0.88
C ASP A 158 -9.26 37.58 0.66
N ASP A 159 -9.25 37.01 -0.55
CA ASP A 159 -8.36 35.94 -1.00
C ASP A 159 -6.94 36.45 -1.34
N VAL A 160 -5.93 35.57 -1.27
CA VAL A 160 -4.79 35.46 -2.23
C VAL A 160 -3.85 34.31 -1.82
N GLU A 161 -3.26 33.64 -2.81
CA GLU A 161 -2.18 32.65 -2.65
C GLU A 161 -0.80 33.35 -2.60
N GLU A 162 0.12 32.92 -1.72
CA GLU A 162 1.56 33.00 -2.05
C GLU A 162 2.45 32.05 -1.22
N GLU A 163 3.62 31.73 -1.78
CA GLU A 163 4.67 30.89 -1.21
C GLU A 163 5.68 31.69 -0.32
N GLN A 164 6.59 31.01 0.40
CA GLN A 164 8.06 30.99 0.10
C GLN A 164 8.99 30.76 1.32
N LYS A 165 9.82 29.72 1.17
CA LYS A 165 11.28 29.65 1.40
C LYS A 165 11.91 29.71 2.81
N GLU A 166 13.02 28.98 2.84
CA GLU A 166 13.94 28.64 3.92
C GLU A 166 14.62 29.84 4.63
N SER A 167 15.03 29.62 5.89
CA SER A 167 16.35 30.05 6.37
C SER A 167 16.77 29.26 7.62
N TYR A 168 18.07 29.03 7.80
CA TYR A 168 18.64 28.30 8.93
C TYR A 168 19.24 29.26 9.98
N HIS A 169 19.12 28.89 11.26
CA HIS A 169 19.74 29.53 12.44
C HIS A 169 19.36 30.99 12.79
N HIS A 170 18.53 31.14 13.83
CA HIS A 170 19.00 31.73 15.09
C HIS A 170 18.15 31.20 16.28
N HIS A 171 18.70 31.17 17.49
CA HIS A 171 18.02 30.58 18.66
C HIS A 171 17.02 31.55 19.32
N HIS A 172 15.78 31.10 19.59
CA HIS A 172 15.13 31.23 20.92
C HIS A 172 13.81 30.45 21.02
N LYS A 173 13.76 29.46 21.92
CA LYS A 173 12.65 28.48 22.14
C LYS A 173 12.32 27.62 20.91
N ALA A 174 11.93 26.37 21.16
CA ALA A 174 11.78 25.35 20.13
C ALA A 174 10.30 25.09 19.82
N ASP A 175 9.92 25.20 18.55
CA ASP A 175 8.66 24.69 18.05
C ASP A 175 8.58 23.17 18.19
N ARG A 176 7.39 22.67 18.51
CA ARG A 176 6.98 21.29 18.19
C ARG A 176 5.78 21.40 17.24
N PRO A 177 5.77 20.72 16.09
CA PRO A 177 4.59 20.71 15.25
C PRO A 177 3.44 20.01 15.97
N PHE A 178 2.27 20.65 16.03
CA PHE A 178 1.06 20.08 16.60
C PHE A 178 0.68 18.77 15.89
N ASN A 179 0.19 17.80 16.67
CA ASN A 179 -0.22 16.49 16.18
C ASN A 179 -1.53 16.08 16.85
N LEU A 180 -2.63 16.16 16.10
CA LEU A 180 -3.98 15.88 16.58
C LEU A 180 -4.12 14.49 17.23
N PHE A 181 -3.48 13.47 16.66
CA PHE A 181 -3.54 12.10 17.21
C PHE A 181 -2.91 12.00 18.61
N ARG A 182 -2.10 12.97 19.05
CA ARG A 182 -1.55 13.08 20.43
C ARG A 182 -2.35 14.02 21.33
N SER A 183 -3.42 14.62 20.81
CA SER A 183 -4.28 15.61 21.47
C SER A 183 -5.68 15.07 21.79
N TRP A 184 -5.84 13.74 21.90
CA TRP A 184 -7.10 13.06 22.20
C TRP A 184 -7.10 12.34 23.56
N GLY A 185 -6.20 12.71 24.48
CA GLY A 185 -6.13 12.11 25.82
C GLY A 185 -5.99 10.58 25.77
N ASN A 186 -6.84 9.86 26.51
CA ASN A 186 -6.87 8.39 26.51
C ASN A 186 -7.41 7.81 25.18
N LEU A 187 -8.00 8.62 24.30
CA LEU A 187 -8.48 8.19 22.98
C LEU A 187 -7.41 8.36 21.89
N SER A 188 -6.24 8.92 22.22
CA SER A 188 -5.09 8.94 21.33
C SER A 188 -4.65 7.52 20.93
N PRO A 189 -4.37 7.27 19.63
CA PRO A 189 -3.59 6.12 19.21
C PRO A 189 -2.25 6.01 19.94
N TRP A 190 -1.70 4.79 20.05
CA TRP A 190 -0.39 4.59 20.64
C TRP A 190 0.71 5.37 19.93
N TYR A 191 1.65 5.92 20.70
CA TYR A 191 2.89 6.51 20.19
C TYR A 191 4.04 6.34 21.18
N SER A 192 5.27 6.25 20.69
CA SER A 192 6.46 6.37 21.55
C SER A 192 6.57 7.79 22.11
N VAL A 193 6.62 7.89 23.44
CA VAL A 193 6.85 9.11 24.21
C VAL A 193 8.30 9.57 24.00
N PRO A 194 8.56 10.85 23.65
CA PRO A 194 9.92 11.33 23.39
C PRO A 194 10.85 11.22 24.60
N ARG A 195 12.17 11.11 24.34
CA ARG A 195 13.21 11.28 25.36
C ARG A 195 13.04 12.63 26.06
N GLY A 196 13.33 12.67 27.36
CA GLY A 196 13.19 13.86 28.18
C GLY A 196 11.75 14.21 28.58
N ALA A 197 10.70 13.61 27.99
CA ALA A 197 9.31 14.00 28.25
C ALA A 197 8.88 13.82 29.72
N PHE A 198 9.29 12.73 30.38
CA PHE A 198 9.11 12.53 31.82
C PHE A 198 10.29 13.06 32.65
N GLY A 199 11.25 13.79 32.06
CA GLY A 199 12.45 14.30 32.74
C GLY A 199 13.65 13.35 32.78
N ILE A 200 13.68 12.30 31.96
CA ILE A 200 14.82 11.39 31.77
C ILE A 200 15.17 11.26 30.28
N GLU A 201 16.44 11.47 29.93
CA GLU A 201 16.95 11.43 28.53
C GLU A 201 17.29 10.02 28.00
N GLY A 202 17.16 8.99 28.86
CA GLY A 202 17.41 7.59 28.51
C GLY A 202 16.36 6.98 27.56
N THR A 203 16.72 5.86 26.92
CA THR A 203 15.83 5.07 26.06
C THR A 203 15.24 3.86 26.78
N ALA A 204 14.21 3.26 26.17
CA ALA A 204 13.68 1.96 26.55
C ALA A 204 14.70 0.80 26.41
N GLU A 205 15.76 0.97 25.61
CA GLU A 205 16.87 0.01 25.51
C GLU A 205 17.66 -0.05 26.82
N PRO A 206 18.15 -1.22 27.27
CA PRO A 206 18.92 -1.33 28.51
C PRO A 206 20.19 -0.46 28.46
N PRO A 207 20.58 0.20 29.56
CA PRO A 207 21.82 0.99 29.60
C PRO A 207 23.05 0.18 29.23
N SER A 208 24.03 0.80 28.56
CA SER A 208 25.28 0.11 28.21
C SER A 208 25.99 -0.46 29.45
N GLY A 209 26.32 -1.75 29.40
CA GLY A 209 26.83 -2.52 30.54
C GLY A 209 25.75 -3.16 31.43
N CYS A 210 24.46 -3.02 31.09
CA CYS A 210 23.33 -3.73 31.69
C CYS A 210 22.68 -4.71 30.70
N VAL A 211 22.08 -5.77 31.23
CA VAL A 211 21.23 -6.71 30.49
C VAL A 211 19.88 -6.84 31.19
N VAL A 212 18.78 -6.96 30.42
CA VAL A 212 17.45 -7.27 30.99
C VAL A 212 17.42 -8.74 31.38
N THR A 213 17.06 -9.02 32.63
CA THR A 213 17.00 -10.38 33.18
C THR A 213 15.57 -10.89 33.34
N ALA A 214 14.60 -9.99 33.52
CA ALA A 214 13.18 -10.28 33.46
C ALA A 214 12.37 -9.05 33.05
N LEU A 215 11.14 -9.26 32.57
CA LEU A 215 10.18 -8.22 32.23
C LEU A 215 8.82 -8.52 32.86
N HIS A 216 8.22 -7.52 33.50
CA HIS A 216 6.77 -7.45 33.65
C HIS A 216 6.21 -6.42 32.65
N LEU A 217 5.24 -6.82 31.85
CA LEU A 217 4.52 -5.97 30.91
C LEU A 217 3.07 -5.88 31.38
N LEU A 218 2.62 -4.66 31.69
CA LEU A 218 1.21 -4.33 31.85
C LEU A 218 0.77 -3.54 30.61
N HIS A 219 -0.22 -3.99 29.87
CA HIS A 219 -0.70 -3.27 28.68
C HIS A 219 -2.21 -2.99 28.72
N ARG A 220 -2.62 -1.92 28.03
CA ARG A 220 -4.02 -1.58 27.78
C ARG A 220 -4.54 -2.33 26.56
N HIS A 221 -5.86 -2.46 26.43
CA HIS A 221 -6.50 -2.68 25.13
C HIS A 221 -6.12 -1.61 24.08
N GLY A 222 -6.23 -1.97 22.80
CA GLY A 222 -6.13 -1.06 21.67
C GLY A 222 -7.39 -0.21 21.48
N ALA A 223 -7.47 0.50 20.35
CA ALA A 223 -8.64 1.29 19.99
C ALA A 223 -9.96 0.48 20.02
N ARG A 224 -11.01 1.09 20.57
CA ARG A 224 -12.35 0.52 20.69
C ARG A 224 -13.41 1.52 20.23
N TYR A 225 -14.61 1.02 19.96
CA TYR A 225 -15.82 1.83 19.86
C TYR A 225 -16.13 2.56 21.19
N PRO A 226 -17.04 3.57 21.19
CA PRO A 226 -17.49 4.25 22.40
C PRO A 226 -18.02 3.30 23.48
N THR A 227 -18.02 3.76 24.73
CA THR A 227 -18.72 3.08 25.84
C THR A 227 -20.20 3.44 25.82
N ALA A 228 -21.07 2.53 26.31
CA ALA A 228 -22.48 2.87 26.57
C ALA A 228 -22.61 3.94 27.67
N TRP A 229 -21.64 3.94 28.59
CA TRP A 229 -21.62 4.76 29.79
C TRP A 229 -20.51 5.80 29.67
N SER A 230 -20.88 7.08 29.72
CA SER A 230 -19.96 8.22 29.79
C SER A 230 -20.52 9.26 30.75
N ASP A 231 -19.65 9.76 31.61
CA ASP A 231 -19.96 10.66 32.74
C ASP A 231 -20.17 12.11 32.29
N TYR A 232 -19.61 12.49 31.13
CA TYR A 232 -19.77 13.81 30.51
C TYR A 232 -19.66 13.71 28.98
N GLY A 233 -20.78 13.91 28.28
CA GLY A 233 -20.91 13.70 26.83
C GLY A 233 -20.74 12.24 26.36
N GLY A 234 -21.73 11.68 25.64
CA GLY A 234 -21.66 10.36 25.00
C GLY A 234 -22.04 10.38 23.52
N PRO A 235 -21.16 9.96 22.58
CA PRO A 235 -21.42 10.00 21.14
C PRO A 235 -22.77 9.44 20.66
N ALA A 236 -23.27 8.36 21.27
CA ALA A 236 -24.59 7.79 20.95
C ALA A 236 -25.78 8.67 21.40
N LYS A 237 -25.61 9.46 22.47
CA LYS A 237 -26.63 10.43 22.94
C LYS A 237 -26.74 11.60 21.96
N PHE A 238 -25.60 12.12 21.51
CA PHE A 238 -25.52 13.14 20.46
C PHE A 238 -26.24 12.69 19.18
N ALA A 239 -25.91 11.50 18.68
CA ALA A 239 -26.56 10.89 17.51
C ALA A 239 -28.08 10.77 17.69
N THR A 240 -28.53 10.25 18.83
CA THR A 240 -29.96 10.12 19.16
C THR A 240 -30.66 11.49 19.16
N ARG A 241 -30.08 12.52 19.78
CA ARG A 241 -30.69 13.86 19.82
C ARG A 241 -30.73 14.52 18.44
N LEU A 242 -29.71 14.36 17.61
CA LEU A 242 -29.73 14.81 16.21
C LEU A 242 -30.87 14.13 15.43
N HIS A 243 -31.07 12.82 15.63
CA HIS A 243 -32.10 12.03 14.97
C HIS A 243 -33.52 12.44 15.39
N GLU A 244 -33.80 12.50 16.70
CA GLU A 244 -35.10 12.90 17.25
C GLU A 244 -35.51 14.33 16.84
N SER A 245 -34.53 15.19 16.51
CA SER A 245 -34.74 16.59 16.15
C SER A 245 -34.59 16.91 14.66
N ALA A 246 -34.34 15.93 13.78
CA ALA A 246 -33.96 16.17 12.38
C ALA A 246 -34.94 17.06 11.56
N SER A 247 -36.20 17.21 12.00
CA SER A 247 -37.17 18.12 11.37
C SER A 247 -37.03 19.61 11.75
N GLN A 248 -36.21 19.94 12.75
CA GLN A 248 -36.14 21.28 13.37
C GLN A 248 -35.00 22.16 12.84
N TRP A 249 -33.97 21.55 12.23
CA TRP A 249 -32.72 22.21 11.84
C TRP A 249 -32.32 21.97 10.38
N GLU A 250 -31.31 22.72 9.92
CA GLU A 250 -30.61 22.52 8.65
C GLU A 250 -29.16 23.01 8.80
N ALA A 251 -28.18 22.16 8.48
CA ALA A 251 -26.78 22.46 8.67
C ALA A 251 -26.14 23.08 7.42
N THR A 252 -25.26 24.06 7.59
CA THR A 252 -24.63 24.81 6.49
C THR A 252 -23.11 24.93 6.64
N GLY A 253 -22.43 25.35 5.57
CA GLY A 253 -20.97 25.52 5.56
C GLY A 253 -20.25 24.24 5.98
N LYS A 254 -19.32 24.36 6.96
CA LYS A 254 -18.58 23.21 7.50
C LYS A 254 -19.45 22.13 8.15
N LEU A 255 -20.66 22.45 8.61
CA LEU A 255 -21.57 21.48 9.23
C LEU A 255 -22.49 20.78 8.22
N ALA A 256 -22.46 21.15 6.93
CA ALA A 256 -23.40 20.62 5.94
C ALA A 256 -23.39 19.08 5.79
N PHE A 257 -22.30 18.41 6.15
CA PHE A 257 -22.23 16.93 6.18
C PHE A 257 -23.20 16.30 7.18
N LEU A 258 -23.61 17.02 8.23
CA LEU A 258 -24.60 16.54 9.21
C LEU A 258 -25.97 16.27 8.59
N ASN A 259 -26.31 16.92 7.46
CA ASN A 259 -27.59 16.70 6.76
C ASN A 259 -27.70 15.30 6.12
N GLU A 260 -26.61 14.53 6.05
CA GLU A 260 -26.57 13.18 5.46
C GLU A 260 -25.89 12.15 6.39
N TRP A 261 -25.45 12.55 7.58
CA TRP A 261 -24.65 11.72 8.50
C TRP A 261 -25.48 10.70 9.27
N THR A 262 -24.96 9.47 9.38
CA THR A 262 -25.49 8.35 10.17
C THR A 262 -24.45 7.91 11.21
N TYR A 263 -24.92 7.44 12.37
CA TYR A 263 -24.04 6.97 13.45
C TYR A 263 -23.62 5.52 13.21
N LYS A 264 -22.39 5.34 12.72
CA LYS A 264 -21.83 4.05 12.26
C LYS A 264 -21.05 3.28 13.33
N LEU A 265 -20.96 3.81 14.55
CA LEU A 265 -20.13 3.24 15.62
C LEU A 265 -20.91 2.18 16.43
N GLY A 266 -20.24 1.06 16.71
CA GLY A 266 -20.72 0.06 17.66
C GLY A 266 -20.49 0.48 19.12
N GLU A 267 -20.40 -0.50 20.01
CA GLU A 267 -20.28 -0.31 21.45
C GLU A 267 -19.18 -1.21 22.06
N GLU A 268 -18.31 -0.65 22.92
CA GLU A 268 -17.32 -1.31 23.81
C GLU A 268 -16.23 -2.24 23.18
N VAL A 269 -16.42 -2.77 21.97
CA VAL A 269 -15.55 -3.74 21.26
C VAL A 269 -14.35 -3.08 20.57
N LEU A 270 -13.25 -3.83 20.39
CA LEU A 270 -12.06 -3.40 19.64
C LEU A 270 -12.37 -3.09 18.16
N THR A 271 -11.78 -2.02 17.63
CA THR A 271 -11.81 -1.74 16.19
C THR A 271 -10.79 -2.62 15.44
N PRO A 272 -10.85 -2.74 14.09
CA PRO A 272 -9.80 -3.41 13.32
C PRO A 272 -8.41 -2.81 13.57
N PHE A 273 -8.32 -1.49 13.63
CA PHE A 273 -7.10 -0.76 13.99
C PHE A 273 -6.65 -1.06 15.42
N GLY A 274 -7.56 -1.15 16.39
CA GLY A 274 -7.22 -1.52 17.77
C GLY A 274 -6.70 -2.94 17.93
N ARG A 275 -7.14 -3.88 17.08
CA ARG A 275 -6.55 -5.21 16.97
C ARG A 275 -5.12 -5.15 16.40
N GLN A 276 -4.91 -4.40 15.32
CA GLN A 276 -3.58 -4.19 14.74
C GLN A 276 -2.60 -3.59 15.76
N GLN A 277 -2.98 -2.54 16.51
CA GLN A 277 -2.12 -1.91 17.52
C GLN A 277 -1.54 -2.91 18.53
N LEU A 278 -2.28 -3.97 18.86
CA LEU A 278 -1.84 -4.99 19.81
C LEU A 278 -1.07 -6.13 19.15
N TYR A 279 -1.37 -6.46 17.90
CA TYR A 279 -0.51 -7.32 17.09
C TYR A 279 0.90 -6.71 16.94
N ASP A 280 0.97 -5.44 16.54
CA ASP A 280 2.22 -4.68 16.38
C ASP A 280 2.95 -4.52 17.71
N LEU A 281 2.23 -4.37 18.82
CA LEU A 281 2.79 -4.39 20.18
C LEU A 281 3.38 -5.78 20.53
N GLY A 282 2.69 -6.87 20.17
CA GLY A 282 3.17 -8.24 20.31
C GLY A 282 4.48 -8.47 19.57
N VAL A 283 4.53 -8.10 18.29
CA VAL A 283 5.74 -8.16 17.44
C VAL A 283 6.86 -7.31 18.05
N SER A 284 6.57 -6.07 18.46
CA SER A 284 7.54 -5.15 19.07
C SER A 284 8.15 -5.73 20.36
N MET A 285 7.32 -6.33 21.23
CA MET A 285 7.80 -6.97 22.45
C MET A 285 8.55 -8.27 22.18
N ARG A 286 8.19 -9.04 21.15
CA ARG A 286 8.92 -10.23 20.70
C ARG A 286 10.31 -9.88 20.19
N LEU A 287 10.45 -8.79 19.43
CA LEU A 287 11.73 -8.28 18.94
C LEU A 287 12.58 -7.71 20.09
N LYS A 288 11.99 -6.91 20.99
CA LYS A 288 12.70 -6.29 22.13
C LYS A 288 13.14 -7.30 23.20
N TYR A 289 12.35 -8.36 23.45
CA TYR A 289 12.50 -9.23 24.64
C TYR A 289 12.42 -10.74 24.36
N GLY A 290 12.30 -11.18 23.11
CA GLY A 290 12.09 -12.59 22.76
C GLY A 290 13.20 -13.55 23.23
N PHE A 291 14.39 -13.05 23.56
CA PHE A 291 15.46 -13.82 24.18
C PHE A 291 15.14 -14.32 25.59
N LEU A 292 14.22 -13.67 26.32
CA LEU A 292 13.76 -14.12 27.64
C LEU A 292 13.01 -15.46 27.57
N LEU A 293 12.47 -15.85 26.40
CA LEU A 293 11.89 -17.18 26.20
C LEU A 293 12.91 -18.32 26.36
N LYS A 294 14.22 -18.05 26.21
CA LYS A 294 15.26 -19.06 26.42
C LYS A 294 15.20 -19.68 27.80
N ASN A 295 14.88 -18.90 28.84
CA ASN A 295 14.76 -19.40 30.20
C ASN A 295 13.63 -20.44 30.31
N PHE A 296 12.50 -20.21 29.63
CA PHE A 296 11.34 -21.12 29.59
C PHE A 296 11.66 -22.43 28.87
N THR A 297 12.46 -22.37 27.79
CA THR A 297 13.00 -23.57 27.13
C THR A 297 13.94 -24.34 28.05
N GLU A 298 14.76 -23.66 28.86
CA GLU A 298 15.69 -24.28 29.80
C GLU A 298 15.01 -24.86 31.05
N THR A 299 13.88 -24.29 31.50
CA THR A 299 13.05 -24.82 32.60
C THR A 299 11.97 -25.80 32.15
N ASN A 300 11.76 -25.97 30.84
CA ASN A 300 10.64 -26.72 30.26
C ASN A 300 9.27 -26.24 30.80
N THR A 301 9.06 -24.93 30.78
CA THR A 301 7.78 -24.27 31.14
C THR A 301 7.29 -23.39 29.99
N ILE A 302 6.06 -22.87 30.09
CA ILE A 302 5.49 -21.89 29.17
C ILE A 302 5.10 -20.61 29.92
N PRO A 303 5.19 -19.41 29.32
CA PRO A 303 4.78 -18.18 29.97
C PRO A 303 3.27 -18.16 30.24
N VAL A 304 2.88 -17.53 31.36
CA VAL A 304 1.48 -17.28 31.71
C VAL A 304 1.19 -15.82 31.39
N PHE A 305 0.26 -15.59 30.46
CA PHE A 305 -0.27 -14.25 30.16
C PHE A 305 -1.64 -14.12 30.81
N ARG A 306 -1.97 -12.98 31.42
CA ARG A 306 -3.24 -12.79 32.14
C ARG A 306 -4.06 -11.66 31.54
N THR A 307 -5.38 -11.84 31.51
CA THR A 307 -6.36 -10.82 31.10
C THR A 307 -7.65 -10.97 31.91
N GLU A 308 -8.66 -10.18 31.60
CA GLU A 308 -10.01 -10.31 32.14
C GLU A 308 -11.05 -10.68 31.05
N SER A 309 -12.24 -11.11 31.47
CA SER A 309 -13.26 -11.77 30.64
C SER A 309 -14.12 -10.85 29.75
N GLN A 310 -14.00 -9.52 29.81
CA GLN A 310 -14.67 -8.63 28.87
C GLN A 310 -14.09 -8.85 27.47
N ASP A 311 -14.97 -8.93 26.46
CA ASP A 311 -14.62 -9.26 25.08
C ASP A 311 -13.38 -8.50 24.57
N ARG A 312 -13.36 -7.17 24.67
CA ARG A 312 -12.23 -6.36 24.22
C ARG A 312 -10.91 -6.69 24.91
N MET A 313 -10.92 -7.15 26.17
CA MET A 313 -9.70 -7.47 26.92
C MET A 313 -9.19 -8.88 26.63
N LEU A 314 -10.08 -9.85 26.44
CA LEU A 314 -9.72 -11.16 25.92
C LEU A 314 -9.16 -11.05 24.49
N ALA A 315 -9.90 -10.37 23.61
CA ALA A 315 -9.45 -10.09 22.24
C ALA A 315 -8.11 -9.31 22.23
N SER A 316 -7.89 -8.40 23.18
CA SER A 316 -6.62 -7.68 23.31
C SER A 316 -5.43 -8.60 23.63
N ALA A 317 -5.59 -9.49 24.61
CA ALA A 317 -4.53 -10.43 24.97
C ALA A 317 -4.24 -11.44 23.85
N LEU A 318 -5.28 -11.89 23.14
CA LEU A 318 -5.14 -12.79 21.99
C LEU A 318 -4.41 -12.13 20.81
N ASN A 319 -4.75 -10.88 20.46
CA ASN A 319 -4.07 -10.14 19.39
C ASN A 319 -2.61 -9.83 19.74
N PHE A 320 -2.31 -9.54 21.01
CA PHE A 320 -0.92 -9.46 21.48
C PHE A 320 -0.19 -10.81 21.36
N ALA A 321 -0.82 -11.92 21.79
CA ALA A 321 -0.20 -13.24 21.79
C ALA A 321 0.14 -13.75 20.38
N ILE A 322 -0.78 -13.64 19.41
CA ILE A 322 -0.52 -14.03 18.03
C ILE A 322 0.57 -13.16 17.37
N GLY A 323 0.64 -11.86 17.69
CA GLY A 323 1.76 -11.00 17.27
C GLY A 323 3.10 -11.34 17.94
N PHE A 324 3.07 -11.84 19.18
CA PHE A 324 4.28 -12.22 19.92
C PHE A 324 4.83 -13.60 19.54
N PHE A 325 3.96 -14.56 19.20
CA PHE A 325 4.35 -15.96 18.94
C PHE A 325 4.29 -16.38 17.46
N GLY A 326 3.52 -15.67 16.63
CA GLY A 326 3.15 -16.11 15.28
C GLY A 326 2.09 -17.22 15.31
N TYR A 327 1.35 -17.39 14.22
CA TYR A 327 0.36 -18.47 14.09
C TYR A 327 1.03 -19.79 13.65
N PRO A 328 0.70 -20.95 14.26
CA PRO A 328 -0.16 -21.13 15.44
C PRO A 328 0.55 -20.73 16.75
N PHE A 329 -0.18 -20.02 17.62
CA PHE A 329 0.30 -19.50 18.91
C PHE A 329 -0.21 -20.34 20.10
N GLU A 330 -1.15 -21.24 19.82
CA GLU A 330 -1.75 -22.21 20.73
C GLU A 330 -0.68 -23.13 21.35
N GLY A 331 -0.70 -23.29 22.66
CA GLY A 331 0.27 -24.11 23.40
C GLY A 331 1.65 -23.48 23.58
N GLN A 332 1.98 -22.36 22.92
CA GLN A 332 3.22 -21.61 23.18
C GLN A 332 3.18 -20.83 24.50
N TYR A 333 2.00 -20.61 25.06
CA TYR A 333 1.76 -19.90 26.32
C TYR A 333 0.45 -20.37 26.98
N GLN A 334 0.29 -20.05 28.27
CA GLN A 334 -0.97 -20.23 29.00
C GLN A 334 -1.70 -18.89 29.10
N GLN A 335 -2.85 -18.76 28.43
CA GLN A 335 -3.78 -17.67 28.70
C GLN A 335 -4.52 -17.94 30.01
N LEU A 336 -4.46 -17.02 30.96
CA LEU A 336 -5.35 -16.97 32.12
C LEU A 336 -6.36 -15.83 31.92
N ILE A 337 -7.62 -16.09 32.25
CA ILE A 337 -8.73 -15.15 32.14
C ILE A 337 -9.36 -15.01 33.53
N THR A 338 -9.43 -13.78 34.04
CA THR A 338 -10.07 -13.43 35.31
C THR A 338 -11.48 -12.90 35.04
N ILE A 339 -12.46 -13.20 35.90
CA ILE A 339 -13.84 -12.79 35.65
C ILE A 339 -14.01 -11.30 35.99
N GLU A 340 -14.36 -10.47 35.00
CA GLU A 340 -14.89 -9.12 35.25
C GLU A 340 -16.41 -9.22 35.47
N ALA A 341 -16.82 -9.42 36.72
CA ALA A 341 -18.20 -9.31 37.16
C ALA A 341 -18.27 -8.93 38.64
N ASP A 342 -19.37 -8.32 39.05
CA ASP A 342 -19.61 -8.00 40.46
C ASP A 342 -19.60 -9.27 41.31
N GLY A 343 -18.86 -9.23 42.42
CA GLY A 343 -18.66 -10.38 43.31
C GLY A 343 -17.45 -11.29 42.99
N PHE A 344 -16.70 -11.02 41.91
CA PHE A 344 -15.48 -11.74 41.57
C PHE A 344 -14.22 -10.89 41.80
N ASN A 345 -13.27 -11.40 42.61
CA ASN A 345 -11.98 -10.75 42.79
C ASN A 345 -11.17 -10.76 41.49
N ASN A 346 -10.76 -9.57 41.04
CA ASN A 346 -10.05 -9.35 39.80
C ASN A 346 -9.15 -8.10 39.90
N THR A 347 -7.83 -8.27 39.77
CA THR A 347 -6.86 -7.16 39.83
C THR A 347 -6.83 -6.28 38.58
N PHE A 348 -7.40 -6.74 37.46
CA PHE A 348 -7.57 -6.00 36.21
C PHE A 348 -8.94 -5.32 36.08
N ALA A 349 -9.85 -5.54 37.04
CA ALA A 349 -11.17 -4.92 37.10
C ALA A 349 -11.59 -4.55 38.56
N PRO A 350 -10.73 -3.85 39.34
CA PRO A 350 -10.91 -3.67 40.78
C PRO A 350 -12.24 -2.99 41.17
N TYR A 351 -12.78 -2.12 40.31
CA TYR A 351 -14.06 -1.43 40.48
C TYR A 351 -15.27 -2.37 40.64
N LYS A 352 -15.22 -3.62 40.15
CA LYS A 352 -16.30 -4.62 40.40
C LYS A 352 -16.34 -5.10 41.86
N THR A 353 -15.26 -4.89 42.61
CA THR A 353 -15.09 -5.32 44.02
C THR A 353 -14.92 -4.17 45.01
N CYS A 354 -14.95 -2.94 44.53
CA CYS A 354 -14.76 -1.72 45.31
C CYS A 354 -16.03 -0.86 45.27
N PRO A 355 -16.99 -1.02 46.20
CA PRO A 355 -18.24 -0.25 46.19
C PRO A 355 -18.06 1.27 46.14
N ASN A 356 -17.06 1.81 46.86
CA ASN A 356 -16.73 3.24 46.81
C ASN A 356 -16.18 3.72 45.45
N ALA A 357 -15.78 2.81 44.54
CA ALA A 357 -15.43 3.14 43.15
C ALA A 357 -16.66 3.28 42.22
N LYS A 358 -17.88 3.02 42.72
CA LYS A 358 -19.15 3.27 42.02
C LYS A 358 -19.98 4.40 42.67
N ALA A 359 -19.33 5.22 43.50
CA ALA A 359 -19.98 6.26 44.28
C ALA A 359 -19.52 7.65 43.80
N ALA A 360 -20.40 8.40 43.13
CA ALA A 360 -20.05 9.66 42.47
C ALA A 360 -19.38 10.71 43.37
N GLY A 361 -19.76 10.80 44.65
CA GLY A 361 -19.11 11.69 45.63
C GLY A 361 -17.66 11.29 46.01
N LYS A 362 -17.18 10.13 45.56
CA LYS A 362 -15.87 9.53 45.88
C LYS A 362 -15.03 9.22 44.64
N ALA A 363 -15.65 8.73 43.58
CA ALA A 363 -15.01 8.31 42.33
C ALA A 363 -15.22 9.33 41.20
N ASP A 364 -16.47 9.61 40.82
CA ASP A 364 -16.86 10.37 39.62
C ASP A 364 -16.74 11.91 39.83
N ARG A 365 -15.56 12.35 40.27
CA ARG A 365 -15.29 13.68 40.83
C ARG A 365 -14.89 14.74 39.79
N SER A 366 -14.53 14.34 38.59
CA SER A 366 -14.09 15.24 37.51
C SER A 366 -15.19 16.14 36.97
N ARG A 367 -16.44 15.67 36.94
CA ARG A 367 -17.58 16.29 36.26
C ARG A 367 -17.74 17.82 36.48
N PRO A 368 -17.64 18.39 37.70
CA PRO A 368 -17.67 19.84 37.88
C PRO A 368 -16.47 20.56 37.25
N TYR A 369 -15.26 20.01 37.36
CA TYR A 369 -14.03 20.56 36.77
C TYR A 369 -14.10 20.52 35.24
N VAL A 370 -14.49 19.38 34.67
CA VAL A 370 -14.63 19.19 33.22
C VAL A 370 -15.70 20.14 32.67
N ARG A 371 -16.87 20.23 33.31
CA ARG A 371 -17.94 21.17 32.90
C ARG A 371 -17.48 22.63 32.95
N GLN A 372 -16.75 23.04 33.99
CA GLN A 372 -16.20 24.40 34.09
C GLN A 372 -15.22 24.67 32.95
N TRP A 373 -14.27 23.76 32.71
CA TRP A 373 -13.25 23.92 31.69
C TRP A 373 -13.84 23.93 30.27
N VAL A 374 -14.72 22.97 29.96
CA VAL A 374 -15.44 22.87 28.68
C VAL A 374 -16.24 24.14 28.38
N ALA A 375 -16.96 24.67 29.37
CA ALA A 375 -17.71 25.93 29.23
C ALA A 375 -16.84 27.18 29.04
N LEU A 376 -15.52 27.09 29.28
CA LEU A 376 -14.56 28.16 29.00
C LEU A 376 -13.93 28.00 27.61
N TYR A 377 -13.32 26.84 27.31
CA TYR A 377 -12.52 26.68 26.08
C TYR A 377 -13.35 26.45 24.80
N LEU A 378 -14.61 26.00 24.92
CA LEU A 378 -15.53 25.82 23.79
C LEU A 378 -16.59 26.92 23.65
N ALA A 379 -16.49 28.04 24.36
CA ALA A 379 -17.45 29.14 24.23
C ALA A 379 -17.51 29.69 22.78
N ASP A 380 -16.36 30.09 22.23
CA ASP A 380 -16.23 30.58 20.86
C ASP A 380 -16.58 29.49 19.83
N ALA A 381 -16.25 28.23 20.12
CA ALA A 381 -16.61 27.08 19.28
C ALA A 381 -18.13 26.85 19.25
N GLN A 382 -18.82 26.98 20.39
CA GLN A 382 -20.27 26.87 20.49
C GLN A 382 -20.97 27.96 19.68
N GLU A 383 -20.58 29.24 19.83
CA GLU A 383 -21.16 30.35 19.04
C GLU A 383 -20.92 30.13 17.54
N ARG A 384 -19.68 29.82 17.16
CA ARG A 384 -19.26 29.57 15.78
C ARG A 384 -20.03 28.42 15.12
N LEU A 385 -20.15 27.27 15.78
CA LEU A 385 -20.85 26.10 15.23
C LEU A 385 -22.38 26.27 15.26
N SER A 386 -22.93 26.92 16.30
CA SER A 386 -24.37 27.25 16.36
C SER A 386 -24.78 28.13 15.19
N SER A 387 -23.97 29.13 14.82
CA SER A 387 -24.26 30.03 13.69
C SER A 387 -24.35 29.34 12.32
N ALA A 388 -23.81 28.12 12.18
CA ALA A 388 -23.86 27.33 10.96
C ALA A 388 -25.09 26.40 10.89
N MET A 389 -25.92 26.35 11.93
CA MET A 389 -27.19 25.61 11.98
C MET A 389 -28.37 26.58 11.96
N ILE A 390 -29.23 26.45 10.96
CA ILE A 390 -30.38 27.35 10.76
C ILE A 390 -31.64 26.70 11.35
N GLY A 391 -32.20 27.30 12.40
CA GLY A 391 -33.51 26.92 12.93
C GLY A 391 -34.64 27.26 11.95
N LYS A 392 -35.54 26.31 11.69
CA LYS A 392 -36.59 26.49 10.67
C LYS A 392 -37.77 27.32 11.16
N ALA A 393 -38.00 28.46 10.51
CA ALA A 393 -39.12 29.35 10.79
C ALA A 393 -40.47 28.63 10.64
N GLY A 394 -41.13 28.39 11.77
CA GLY A 394 -42.42 27.67 11.86
C GLY A 394 -42.35 26.33 12.59
N ALA A 395 -41.16 25.77 12.83
CA ALA A 395 -40.98 24.65 13.75
C ALA A 395 -41.20 25.12 15.21
N GLN A 396 -41.72 24.24 16.06
CA GLN A 396 -41.90 24.50 17.48
C GLN A 396 -40.77 23.83 18.26
N GLY A 397 -39.78 24.64 18.65
CA GLY A 397 -38.51 24.20 19.23
C GLY A 397 -37.37 24.42 18.23
N GLU A 398 -36.41 25.26 18.61
CA GLU A 398 -35.13 25.42 17.91
C GLU A 398 -34.14 24.39 18.49
N PHE A 399 -33.24 23.86 17.66
CA PHE A 399 -32.18 22.95 18.14
C PHE A 399 -31.08 23.75 18.85
N GLU A 400 -31.25 23.98 20.15
CA GLU A 400 -30.27 24.68 20.98
C GLU A 400 -29.04 23.78 21.26
N TRP A 401 -27.89 24.19 20.73
CA TRP A 401 -26.60 23.55 20.96
C TRP A 401 -26.09 23.83 22.38
N THR A 402 -25.69 22.79 23.08
CA THR A 402 -24.98 22.87 24.36
C THR A 402 -23.48 22.65 24.18
N VAL A 403 -22.67 23.18 25.11
CA VAL A 403 -21.22 22.95 25.10
C VAL A 403 -20.86 21.46 25.30
N GLU A 404 -21.73 20.69 25.97
CA GLU A 404 -21.55 19.24 26.17
C GLU A 404 -21.63 18.49 24.81
N GLU A 405 -22.46 18.96 23.87
CA GLU A 405 -22.54 18.38 22.51
C GLU A 405 -21.37 18.80 21.62
N VAL A 406 -20.89 20.04 21.76
CA VAL A 406 -19.67 20.48 21.07
C VAL A 406 -18.47 19.62 21.53
N PHE A 407 -18.44 19.22 22.81
CA PHE A 407 -17.49 18.25 23.34
C PHE A 407 -17.75 16.81 22.84
N GLU A 408 -19.00 16.38 22.69
CA GLU A 408 -19.35 15.08 22.05
C GLU A 408 -18.88 15.01 20.58
N MET A 409 -18.93 16.11 19.82
CA MET A 409 -18.36 16.19 18.46
C MET A 409 -16.83 15.97 18.46
N MET A 410 -16.11 16.47 19.46
CA MET A 410 -14.67 16.22 19.60
C MET A 410 -14.35 14.76 19.95
N GLN A 411 -15.19 14.12 20.78
CA GLN A 411 -15.11 12.67 21.01
C GLN A 411 -15.43 11.88 19.73
N MET A 412 -16.43 12.30 18.96
CA MET A 412 -16.83 11.65 17.70
C MET A 412 -15.66 11.63 16.71
N CYS A 413 -14.92 12.75 16.58
CA CYS A 413 -13.69 12.83 15.78
C CYS A 413 -12.68 11.71 16.12
N ALA A 414 -12.38 11.51 17.41
CA ALA A 414 -11.43 10.49 17.84
C ALA A 414 -11.96 9.08 17.56
N TYR A 415 -13.21 8.78 17.95
CA TYR A 415 -13.80 7.45 17.81
C TYR A 415 -14.08 7.05 16.36
N GLU A 416 -14.64 7.93 15.53
CA GLU A 416 -14.79 7.68 14.09
C GLU A 416 -13.44 7.49 13.41
N THR A 417 -12.41 8.27 13.75
CA THR A 417 -11.10 8.08 13.10
C THR A 417 -10.50 6.71 13.42
N VAL A 418 -10.51 6.26 14.69
CA VAL A 418 -9.93 4.96 15.06
C VAL A 418 -10.80 3.74 14.73
N ALA A 419 -12.04 3.94 14.28
CA ALA A 419 -12.97 2.88 13.86
C ALA A 419 -13.19 2.80 12.35
N LEU A 420 -13.29 3.96 11.69
CA LEU A 420 -13.68 4.15 10.30
C LEU A 420 -12.53 4.70 9.42
N GLY A 421 -11.37 5.00 10.00
CA GLY A 421 -10.17 5.53 9.31
C GLY A 421 -10.08 7.06 9.25
N TYR A 422 -11.20 7.77 9.40
CA TYR A 422 -11.31 9.22 9.31
C TYR A 422 -12.59 9.75 9.99
N SER A 423 -12.65 11.04 10.29
CA SER A 423 -13.86 11.74 10.72
C SER A 423 -13.96 13.17 10.20
N LYS A 424 -15.14 13.59 9.76
CA LYS A 424 -15.42 15.00 9.39
C LYS A 424 -15.46 15.94 10.59
N PHE A 425 -15.83 15.45 11.79
CA PHE A 425 -15.86 16.26 13.00
C PHE A 425 -14.48 16.85 13.36
N CYS A 426 -13.38 16.23 12.92
CA CYS A 426 -12.04 16.71 13.20
C CYS A 426 -11.69 18.05 12.52
N GLU A 427 -12.34 18.40 11.41
CA GLU A 427 -12.07 19.63 10.62
C GLU A 427 -12.82 20.88 11.16
N LEU A 428 -13.61 20.69 12.23
CA LEU A 428 -14.44 21.73 12.85
C LEU A 428 -13.69 22.56 13.90
N PHE A 429 -12.55 22.06 14.40
CA PHE A 429 -11.89 22.60 15.61
C PHE A 429 -10.48 23.14 15.35
N THR A 430 -10.07 24.13 16.15
CA THR A 430 -8.76 24.80 16.10
C THR A 430 -7.69 24.05 16.91
N GLU A 431 -6.43 24.42 16.72
CA GLU A 431 -5.28 23.88 17.49
C GLU A 431 -5.46 24.06 19.01
N GLU A 432 -5.89 25.26 19.45
CA GLU A 432 -6.16 25.59 20.86
C GLU A 432 -7.38 24.84 21.43
N GLU A 433 -8.45 24.70 20.64
CA GLU A 433 -9.61 23.90 21.04
C GLU A 433 -9.20 22.42 21.25
N TRP A 434 -8.31 21.87 20.42
CA TRP A 434 -7.77 20.52 20.61
C TRP A 434 -6.84 20.38 21.83
N GLU A 435 -6.01 21.39 22.13
CA GLU A 435 -5.24 21.40 23.38
C GLU A 435 -6.17 21.45 24.62
N GLY A 436 -7.27 22.19 24.51
CA GLY A 436 -8.34 22.26 25.51
C GLY A 436 -9.06 20.91 25.71
N PHE A 437 -9.37 20.19 24.62
CA PHE A 437 -9.94 18.84 24.68
C PHE A 437 -8.99 17.82 25.32
N ASN A 438 -7.70 17.87 24.94
CA ASN A 438 -6.68 17.03 25.55
C ASN A 438 -6.56 17.27 27.07
N TYR A 439 -6.70 18.54 27.50
CA TYR A 439 -6.69 18.90 28.92
C TYR A 439 -8.01 18.58 29.64
N ALA A 440 -9.16 18.61 28.96
CA ALA A 440 -10.42 18.14 29.51
C ALA A 440 -10.35 16.65 29.91
N LEU A 441 -9.70 15.82 29.08
CA LEU A 441 -9.44 14.42 29.40
C LEU A 441 -8.38 14.23 30.51
N ASP A 442 -7.38 15.11 30.60
CA ASP A 442 -6.50 15.15 31.78
C ASP A 442 -7.28 15.40 33.07
N LEU A 443 -8.24 16.35 33.06
CA LEU A 443 -9.11 16.62 34.21
C LEU A 443 -9.97 15.40 34.59
N THR A 444 -10.57 14.72 33.61
CA THR A 444 -11.31 13.46 33.82
C THR A 444 -10.44 12.44 34.55
N PHE A 445 -9.35 12.01 33.91
CA PHE A 445 -8.55 10.90 34.43
C PHE A 445 -7.74 11.25 35.69
N TRP A 446 -7.40 12.53 35.89
CA TRP A 446 -6.79 13.00 37.14
C TRP A 446 -7.72 12.82 38.34
N TYR A 447 -8.96 13.32 38.25
CA TYR A 447 -9.89 13.35 39.39
C TYR A 447 -10.60 12.01 39.63
N ASP A 448 -10.76 11.17 38.60
CA ASP A 448 -11.54 9.93 38.71
C ASP A 448 -10.66 8.68 38.91
N SER A 449 -9.51 8.58 38.21
CA SER A 449 -8.69 7.36 38.13
C SER A 449 -7.21 7.51 38.49
N ALA A 450 -6.72 8.70 38.81
CA ALA A 450 -5.31 8.94 39.13
C ALA A 450 -5.13 9.73 40.44
N PHE A 451 -4.09 10.56 40.54
CA PHE A 451 -3.64 11.19 41.79
C PHE A 451 -4.65 12.14 42.46
N GLY A 452 -5.67 12.63 41.73
CA GLY A 452 -6.79 13.40 42.27
C GLY A 452 -7.93 12.55 42.83
N SER A 453 -7.94 11.24 42.56
CA SER A 453 -8.97 10.28 42.97
C SER A 453 -8.65 9.63 44.33
N PRO A 454 -9.53 9.79 45.34
CA PRO A 454 -9.36 9.14 46.64
C PRO A 454 -9.29 7.61 46.58
N VAL A 455 -9.92 6.99 45.57
CA VAL A 455 -10.00 5.52 45.43
C VAL A 455 -8.89 4.93 44.57
N ALA A 456 -8.17 5.72 43.76
CA ALA A 456 -7.26 5.17 42.76
C ALA A 456 -6.09 4.34 43.33
N ARG A 457 -5.43 4.84 44.38
CA ARG A 457 -4.41 4.06 45.13
C ARG A 457 -4.98 2.76 45.71
N ILE A 458 -6.23 2.77 46.17
CA ILE A 458 -6.88 1.58 46.74
C ILE A 458 -7.09 0.54 45.64
N GLN A 459 -7.64 0.95 44.50
CA GLN A 459 -7.91 0.07 43.36
C GLN A 459 -6.63 -0.56 42.78
N GLY A 460 -5.52 0.17 42.74
CA GLY A 460 -4.22 -0.34 42.26
C GLY A 460 -3.50 -1.28 43.24
N LEU A 461 -3.97 -1.43 44.48
CA LEU A 461 -3.30 -2.21 45.53
C LEU A 461 -3.12 -3.68 45.16
N GLY A 462 -4.12 -4.31 44.50
CA GLY A 462 -4.07 -5.73 44.20
C GLY A 462 -2.94 -6.09 43.23
N TYR A 463 -2.80 -5.34 42.14
CA TYR A 463 -1.67 -5.49 41.22
C TYR A 463 -0.32 -5.18 41.90
N LEU A 464 -0.29 -4.22 42.84
CA LEU A 464 0.93 -3.91 43.59
C LEU A 464 1.38 -5.07 44.50
N GLN A 465 0.44 -5.76 45.14
CA GLN A 465 0.71 -6.98 45.92
C GLN A 465 1.24 -8.11 45.01
N GLU A 466 0.65 -8.30 43.83
CA GLU A 466 1.09 -9.28 42.84
C GLU A 466 2.50 -8.97 42.28
N LEU A 467 2.79 -7.71 41.97
CA LEU A 467 4.12 -7.29 41.54
C LEU A 467 5.17 -7.53 42.63
N VAL A 468 4.89 -7.16 43.88
CA VAL A 468 5.82 -7.41 45.00
C VAL A 468 6.01 -8.91 45.25
N ALA A 469 4.98 -9.73 45.10
CA ALA A 469 5.08 -11.19 45.22
C ALA A 469 6.05 -11.78 44.19
N ARG A 470 5.90 -11.43 42.91
CA ARG A 470 6.82 -11.84 41.83
C ARG A 470 8.25 -11.32 42.06
N LEU A 471 8.41 -10.04 42.42
CA LEU A 471 9.73 -9.41 42.67
C LEU A 471 10.47 -9.95 43.92
N THR A 472 9.77 -10.61 44.85
CA THR A 472 10.37 -11.24 46.04
C THR A 472 10.46 -12.75 45.95
N HIS A 473 9.83 -13.36 44.94
CA HIS A 473 9.56 -14.80 44.85
C HIS A 473 8.78 -15.37 46.06
N ILE A 474 7.93 -14.56 46.70
CA ILE A 474 7.12 -14.94 47.86
C ILE A 474 5.63 -14.81 47.52
N PRO A 475 4.78 -15.85 47.71
CA PRO A 475 3.35 -15.76 47.44
C PRO A 475 2.64 -14.66 48.25
N VAL A 476 1.52 -14.14 47.72
CA VAL A 476 0.66 -13.18 48.42
C VAL A 476 0.05 -13.86 49.67
N ALA A 477 0.61 -13.57 50.84
CA ALA A 477 0.26 -14.27 52.09
C ALA A 477 -1.15 -13.93 52.63
N THR A 478 -1.77 -12.83 52.18
CA THR A 478 -3.11 -12.40 52.59
C THR A 478 -3.82 -11.68 51.44
N HIS A 479 -4.93 -12.24 50.97
CA HIS A 479 -5.76 -11.65 49.91
C HIS A 479 -6.79 -10.67 50.47
N ASN A 480 -6.32 -9.50 50.92
CA ASN A 480 -7.14 -8.43 51.49
C ASN A 480 -7.40 -7.28 50.50
N SER A 481 -7.61 -7.60 49.22
CA SER A 481 -7.72 -6.65 48.11
C SER A 481 -8.52 -7.25 46.96
N SER A 482 -8.47 -6.64 45.77
CA SER A 482 -8.92 -7.25 44.51
C SER A 482 -8.15 -8.51 44.08
N THR A 483 -7.08 -8.92 44.78
CA THR A 483 -6.36 -10.18 44.49
C THR A 483 -7.25 -11.42 44.65
N ASN A 484 -7.08 -12.39 43.75
CA ASN A 484 -7.90 -13.60 43.72
C ASN A 484 -7.13 -14.83 44.23
N ALA A 485 -7.44 -15.26 45.45
CA ALA A 485 -6.75 -16.36 46.12
C ALA A 485 -6.80 -17.71 45.39
N THR A 486 -7.82 -17.97 44.56
CA THR A 486 -7.93 -19.25 43.84
C THR A 486 -7.07 -19.30 42.57
N LEU A 487 -6.52 -18.16 42.14
CA LEU A 487 -5.68 -18.00 40.96
C LEU A 487 -4.23 -17.62 41.32
N HIS A 488 -3.79 -17.98 42.54
CA HIS A 488 -2.43 -17.77 43.05
C HIS A 488 -1.69 -19.10 43.28
N THR A 489 -1.86 -20.06 42.36
CA THR A 489 -1.10 -21.33 42.34
C THR A 489 0.17 -21.19 41.49
N PRO A 490 1.19 -22.07 41.59
CA PRO A 490 2.38 -21.99 40.74
C PRO A 490 2.08 -22.00 39.24
N GLU A 491 0.99 -22.65 38.82
CA GLU A 491 0.58 -22.80 37.42
C GLU A 491 -0.19 -21.57 36.90
N THR A 492 -0.87 -20.83 37.80
CA THR A 492 -1.72 -19.67 37.45
C THR A 492 -1.05 -18.33 37.78
N PHE A 493 -0.15 -18.33 38.77
CA PHE A 493 0.65 -17.19 39.20
C PHE A 493 2.08 -17.64 39.55
N PRO A 494 2.87 -18.07 38.54
CA PRO A 494 4.28 -18.43 38.72
C PRO A 494 5.08 -17.23 39.26
N LEU A 495 6.08 -17.49 40.11
CA LEU A 495 6.85 -16.46 40.81
C LEU A 495 8.29 -16.29 40.29
N ASP A 496 8.73 -17.20 39.43
CA ASP A 496 10.11 -17.39 38.97
C ASP A 496 10.27 -17.21 37.44
N HIS A 497 9.22 -16.80 36.74
CA HIS A 497 9.23 -16.59 35.30
C HIS A 497 10.01 -15.33 34.89
N ALA A 498 10.73 -15.42 33.76
CA ALA A 498 11.47 -14.29 33.19
C ALA A 498 10.59 -13.29 32.41
N LEU A 499 9.36 -13.68 32.07
CA LEU A 499 8.41 -12.85 31.31
C LEU A 499 7.02 -12.97 31.92
N TYR A 500 6.41 -11.83 32.20
CA TYR A 500 5.03 -11.69 32.61
C TYR A 500 4.32 -10.70 31.69
N VAL A 501 3.13 -11.06 31.21
CA VAL A 501 2.27 -10.16 30.43
C VAL A 501 0.89 -10.16 31.06
N ASP A 502 0.43 -8.98 31.44
CA ASP A 502 -0.86 -8.74 32.06
C ASP A 502 -1.61 -7.64 31.25
N ALA A 503 -2.89 -7.83 30.96
CA ALA A 503 -3.71 -6.91 30.16
C ALA A 503 -4.87 -6.29 30.98
N THR A 504 -5.14 -4.98 30.84
CA THR A 504 -6.20 -4.27 31.59
C THR A 504 -6.71 -2.98 30.90
N HIS A 505 -7.52 -2.17 31.57
CA HIS A 505 -8.11 -0.89 31.09
C HIS A 505 -7.29 0.33 31.53
N GLU A 506 -7.49 1.50 30.89
CA GLU A 506 -6.77 2.75 31.21
C GLU A 506 -6.89 3.15 32.68
N VAL A 507 -8.09 3.01 33.26
CA VAL A 507 -8.36 3.35 34.65
C VAL A 507 -7.49 2.53 35.60
N VAL A 508 -7.20 1.27 35.26
CA VAL A 508 -6.38 0.37 36.08
C VAL A 508 -4.89 0.66 35.89
N VAL A 509 -4.43 1.02 34.69
CA VAL A 509 -3.07 1.52 34.48
C VAL A 509 -2.81 2.77 35.34
N LEU A 510 -3.77 3.71 35.37
CA LEU A 510 -3.69 4.93 36.19
C LEU A 510 -3.77 4.64 37.70
N ASN A 511 -4.64 3.71 38.12
CA ASN A 511 -4.69 3.21 39.49
C ASN A 511 -3.34 2.59 39.91
N VAL A 512 -2.69 1.81 39.03
CA VAL A 512 -1.36 1.21 39.27
C VAL A 512 -0.26 2.25 39.34
N ILE A 513 -0.23 3.24 38.44
CA ILE A 513 0.69 4.39 38.48
C ILE A 513 0.56 5.16 39.81
N THR A 514 -0.67 5.34 40.29
CA THR A 514 -1.00 6.02 41.55
C THR A 514 -0.63 5.18 42.79
N ALA A 515 -0.83 3.85 42.72
CA ALA A 515 -0.45 2.91 43.77
C ALA A 515 1.07 2.74 43.90
N LEU A 516 1.80 2.70 42.78
CA LEU A 516 3.27 2.70 42.74
C LEU A 516 3.91 3.98 43.30
N ASN A 517 3.11 5.03 43.50
CA ASN A 517 3.52 6.37 43.92
C ASN A 517 4.53 7.02 42.94
N LEU A 518 4.23 6.98 41.64
CA LEU A 518 4.99 7.67 40.58
C LEU A 518 4.69 9.18 40.56
N SER A 519 4.86 9.85 41.71
CA SER A 519 4.46 11.25 41.93
C SER A 519 5.23 12.27 41.09
N THR A 520 6.25 11.83 40.34
CA THR A 520 6.94 12.63 39.31
C THR A 520 6.02 12.96 38.13
N LEU A 521 5.01 12.12 37.86
CA LEU A 521 3.93 12.37 36.89
C LEU A 521 2.80 13.24 37.44
N ALA A 522 2.99 13.80 38.65
CA ALA A 522 2.00 14.55 39.42
C ALA A 522 2.63 15.75 40.16
N ALA A 523 3.79 16.21 39.68
CA ALA A 523 4.67 17.14 40.39
C ALA A 523 4.06 18.54 40.60
N ASP A 524 3.15 18.95 39.71
CA ASP A 524 2.47 20.25 39.76
C ASP A 524 1.27 20.27 40.75
N GLY A 525 0.83 19.10 41.22
CA GLY A 525 -0.35 18.97 42.08
C GLY A 525 -1.69 18.99 41.31
N PRO A 526 -2.81 19.29 41.99
CA PRO A 526 -4.16 19.22 41.42
C PRO A 526 -4.37 20.12 40.20
N LEU A 527 -4.96 19.55 39.14
CA LEU A 527 -5.20 20.24 37.88
C LEU A 527 -6.32 21.29 38.01
N PRO A 528 -6.08 22.58 37.69
CA PRO A 528 -7.08 23.65 37.73
C PRO A 528 -8.06 23.57 36.54
N ALA A 529 -9.31 24.01 36.75
CA ALA A 529 -10.39 23.98 35.76
C ALA A 529 -10.63 25.31 35.02
N ASP A 530 -9.76 26.30 35.21
CA ASP A 530 -9.86 27.64 34.60
C ASP A 530 -8.71 27.97 33.62
N HIS A 531 -7.64 27.16 33.58
CA HIS A 531 -6.53 27.31 32.64
C HIS A 531 -5.71 26.02 32.49
N ILE A 532 -4.93 25.92 31.41
CA ILE A 532 -3.93 24.86 31.22
C ILE A 532 -2.61 25.25 31.93
N PRO A 533 -2.03 24.41 32.82
CA PRO A 533 -0.72 24.70 33.41
C PRO A 533 0.43 24.52 32.40
N ASN A 534 1.23 25.59 32.21
CA ASN A 534 2.30 25.67 31.19
C ASN A 534 3.27 24.47 31.16
N ASN A 535 3.60 23.88 32.32
CA ASN A 535 4.59 22.81 32.45
C ASN A 535 3.97 21.46 32.89
N ARG A 536 2.66 21.24 32.72
CA ARG A 536 1.95 20.09 33.33
C ARG A 536 2.64 18.74 33.10
N SER A 537 2.96 18.07 34.21
CA SER A 537 3.59 16.73 34.29
C SER A 537 2.60 15.58 34.10
N PHE A 538 1.31 15.78 34.42
CA PHE A 538 0.26 14.82 34.14
C PHE A 538 -0.31 15.04 32.73
N ARG A 539 -0.21 14.02 31.88
CA ARG A 539 -0.72 13.99 30.49
C ARG A 539 -1.20 12.58 30.15
N VAL A 540 -2.51 12.37 30.13
CA VAL A 540 -3.15 11.07 29.90
C VAL A 540 -2.89 10.54 28.49
N SER A 541 -2.64 11.40 27.50
CA SER A 541 -2.19 10.98 26.16
C SER A 541 -0.77 10.42 26.12
N ASP A 542 0.11 10.77 27.07
CA ASP A 542 1.45 10.17 27.18
C ASP A 542 1.44 8.88 28.02
N ILE A 543 0.60 8.81 29.07
CA ILE A 543 0.64 7.71 30.06
C ILE A 543 -0.48 6.66 29.97
N ALA A 544 -1.60 6.95 29.29
CA ALA A 544 -2.71 6.01 29.09
C ALA A 544 -3.46 6.09 27.72
N PRO A 545 -2.82 6.39 26.56
CA PRO A 545 -3.43 6.25 25.23
C PRO A 545 -3.84 4.80 24.91
N PHE A 546 -4.47 4.55 23.76
CA PHE A 546 -4.78 3.18 23.31
C PHE A 546 -3.49 2.35 23.15
N ALA A 547 -3.58 1.04 23.41
CA ALA A 547 -2.45 0.09 23.42
C ALA A 547 -1.22 0.54 24.27
N THR A 548 -1.47 1.35 25.31
CA THR A 548 -0.45 1.73 26.30
C THR A 548 0.29 0.51 26.82
N ASN A 549 1.61 0.60 26.94
CA ASN A 549 2.45 -0.43 27.54
C ASN A 549 3.33 0.16 28.64
N MET A 550 3.25 -0.45 29.82
CA MET A 550 4.04 -0.17 31.00
C MET A 550 4.97 -1.36 31.26
N GLN A 551 6.27 -1.12 31.10
CA GLN A 551 7.33 -2.13 31.10
C GLN A 551 8.19 -1.97 32.35
N PHE A 552 8.19 -2.98 33.22
CA PHE A 552 9.06 -3.07 34.40
C PHE A 552 10.25 -3.96 34.04
N GLN A 553 11.37 -3.33 33.62
CA GLN A 553 12.60 -4.06 33.32
C GLN A 553 13.38 -4.35 34.60
N LEU A 554 13.70 -5.63 34.85
CA LEU A 554 14.76 -6.00 35.78
C LEU A 554 16.10 -6.07 35.04
N LEU A 555 17.12 -5.44 35.62
CA LEU A 555 18.44 -5.28 35.03
C LEU A 555 19.54 -5.87 35.93
N SER A 556 20.45 -6.62 35.32
CA SER A 556 21.77 -6.92 35.89
C SER A 556 22.82 -6.03 35.20
N CYS A 557 23.67 -5.35 35.96
CA CYS A 557 24.57 -4.31 35.46
C CYS A 557 26.00 -4.50 35.94
N ALA A 558 26.98 -4.46 35.03
CA ALA A 558 28.41 -4.57 35.39
C ALA A 558 28.92 -3.43 36.30
N SER A 559 28.18 -2.32 36.37
CA SER A 559 28.50 -1.13 37.17
C SER A 559 27.98 -1.18 38.62
N THR A 560 27.09 -2.12 38.98
CA THR A 560 26.52 -2.23 40.33
C THR A 560 26.18 -3.68 40.68
N PRO A 561 26.61 -4.20 41.85
CA PRO A 561 26.37 -5.59 42.23
C PRO A 561 24.91 -5.88 42.65
N THR A 562 24.08 -4.85 42.80
CA THR A 562 22.66 -4.98 43.17
C THR A 562 21.79 -4.91 41.92
N PRO A 563 20.85 -5.86 41.69
CA PRO A 563 19.89 -5.76 40.59
C PRO A 563 19.12 -4.43 40.61
N GLN A 564 18.86 -3.87 39.43
CA GLN A 564 18.10 -2.63 39.27
C GLN A 564 16.74 -2.92 38.64
N ILE A 565 15.75 -2.09 38.95
CA ILE A 565 14.47 -1.99 38.25
C ILE A 565 14.34 -0.60 37.65
N ARG A 566 13.71 -0.50 36.48
CA ARG A 566 13.21 0.77 35.95
C ARG A 566 11.86 0.58 35.26
N ILE A 567 11.08 1.65 35.20
CA ILE A 567 9.76 1.67 34.58
C ILE A 567 9.82 2.51 33.31
N ILE A 568 9.30 1.95 32.22
CA ILE A 568 9.13 2.60 30.93
C ILE A 568 7.64 2.60 30.62
N ILE A 569 7.08 3.74 30.23
CA ILE A 569 5.70 3.85 29.74
C ILE A 569 5.77 4.37 28.31
N ASN A 570 5.23 3.61 27.36
CA ASN A 570 5.19 3.97 25.94
C ASN A 570 6.57 4.40 25.40
N ASP A 571 7.59 3.57 25.64
CA ASP A 571 9.03 3.80 25.40
C ASP A 571 9.70 4.98 26.16
N GLY A 572 8.94 5.83 26.87
CA GLY A 572 9.47 6.89 27.73
C GLY A 572 9.88 6.38 29.12
N VAL A 573 11.09 6.70 29.58
CA VAL A 573 11.62 6.27 30.89
C VAL A 573 11.06 7.14 32.02
N VAL A 574 10.41 6.54 33.02
CA VAL A 574 9.81 7.26 34.16
C VAL A 574 10.84 7.43 35.29
N PRO A 575 11.10 8.66 35.79
CA PRO A 575 11.98 8.84 36.95
C PRO A 575 11.34 8.32 38.24
N LEU A 576 12.00 7.34 38.85
CA LEU A 576 11.51 6.63 40.05
C LEU A 576 11.74 7.36 41.38
N HIS A 577 12.34 8.55 41.40
CA HIS A 577 12.67 9.26 42.65
C HIS A 577 11.45 9.80 43.44
N GLY A 578 10.24 9.72 42.87
CA GLY A 578 8.98 9.89 43.62
C GLY A 578 8.66 8.71 44.54
N ILE A 579 9.27 7.55 44.30
CA ILE A 579 9.24 6.39 45.20
C ILE A 579 10.28 6.63 46.29
N ARG A 580 9.81 6.76 47.54
CA ARG A 580 10.55 7.29 48.71
C ARG A 580 11.97 6.74 48.95
N THR A 581 12.24 5.49 48.58
CA THR A 581 13.51 4.78 48.78
C THR A 581 14.40 4.76 47.54
N CYS A 582 13.87 5.10 46.36
CA CYS A 582 14.61 5.07 45.11
C CYS A 582 15.52 6.30 44.97
N PRO A 583 16.81 6.12 44.62
CA PRO A 583 17.72 7.24 44.39
C PRO A 583 17.33 8.01 43.13
N TYR A 584 17.79 9.27 43.03
CA TYR A 584 17.66 10.04 41.81
C TYR A 584 18.74 9.65 40.79
N ASP A 585 18.37 8.77 39.84
CA ASP A 585 19.11 8.54 38.61
C ASP A 585 18.52 9.39 37.48
N ALA A 586 19.15 10.53 37.21
CA ALA A 586 18.80 11.45 36.13
C ALA A 586 19.03 10.91 34.71
N LYS A 587 19.78 9.79 34.57
CA LYS A 587 20.30 9.33 33.28
C LYS A 587 19.55 8.12 32.73
N HIS A 588 19.23 7.15 33.58
CA HIS A 588 18.64 5.87 33.15
C HIS A 588 17.36 5.47 33.91
N GLY A 589 16.92 6.27 34.90
CA GLY A 589 15.71 6.02 35.70
C GLY A 589 15.78 4.80 36.61
N MET A 590 16.97 4.29 36.92
CA MET A 590 17.15 3.05 37.68
C MET A 590 16.94 3.23 39.19
N CYS A 591 16.35 2.22 39.81
CA CYS A 591 16.25 2.05 41.26
C CYS A 591 16.73 0.65 41.67
N PRO A 592 17.47 0.47 42.79
CA PRO A 592 17.81 -0.86 43.27
C PRO A 592 16.56 -1.67 43.64
N VAL A 593 16.47 -2.92 43.17
CA VAL A 593 15.30 -3.79 43.40
C VAL A 593 14.89 -3.89 44.88
N PRO A 594 15.81 -4.07 45.86
CA PRO A 594 15.44 -4.12 47.28
C PRO A 594 14.81 -2.81 47.79
N ALA A 595 15.30 -1.65 47.31
CA ALA A 595 14.77 -0.35 47.70
C ALA A 595 13.36 -0.14 47.13
N PHE A 596 13.14 -0.49 45.86
CA PHE A 596 11.80 -0.47 45.24
C PHE A 596 10.81 -1.36 46.03
N ILE A 597 11.20 -2.60 46.33
CA ILE A 597 10.39 -3.54 47.13
C ILE A 597 10.05 -2.95 48.50
N GLU A 598 11.01 -2.36 49.23
CA GLU A 598 10.77 -1.74 50.54
C GLU A 598 9.67 -0.66 50.48
N ALA A 599 9.72 0.23 49.49
CA ALA A 599 8.71 1.27 49.33
C ALA A 599 7.34 0.69 48.95
N GLN A 600 7.27 -0.29 48.05
CA GLN A 600 5.97 -0.88 47.70
C GLN A 600 5.38 -1.72 48.85
N GLN A 601 6.20 -2.38 49.66
CA GLN A 601 5.76 -3.02 50.91
C GLN A 601 5.31 -2.00 51.98
N GLU A 602 5.88 -0.79 52.01
CA GLU A 602 5.38 0.31 52.85
C GLU A 602 4.04 0.85 52.31
N THR A 603 3.86 1.01 50.99
CA THR A 603 2.58 1.41 50.39
C THR A 603 1.49 0.38 50.66
N ILE A 604 1.76 -0.91 50.46
CA ILE A 604 0.83 -2.01 50.75
C ILE A 604 0.38 -1.97 52.22
N ARG A 605 1.31 -1.78 53.17
CA ARG A 605 0.99 -1.69 54.62
C ARG A 605 0.24 -0.42 55.01
N ARG A 606 0.29 0.65 54.21
CA ARG A 606 -0.41 1.92 54.45
C ARG A 606 -1.78 2.02 53.75
N THR A 607 -2.10 1.10 52.86
CA THR A 607 -3.29 1.18 52.00
C THR A 607 -4.34 0.17 52.47
N ASP A 608 -5.30 0.64 53.28
CA ASP A 608 -6.40 -0.19 53.76
C ASP A 608 -7.51 -0.31 52.70
N TRP A 609 -7.61 -1.48 52.07
CA TRP A 609 -8.67 -1.79 51.12
C TRP A 609 -10.06 -1.85 51.76
N THR A 610 -10.18 -2.41 52.96
CA THR A 610 -11.47 -2.58 53.63
C THR A 610 -12.06 -1.21 53.96
N TRP A 611 -11.25 -0.31 54.54
CA TRP A 611 -11.66 1.06 54.78
C TRP A 611 -11.83 1.86 53.48
N GLY A 612 -10.90 1.74 52.53
CA GLY A 612 -10.94 2.46 51.26
C GLY A 612 -12.16 2.11 50.39
N CYS A 613 -12.41 0.82 50.16
CA CYS A 613 -13.46 0.36 49.24
C CYS A 613 -14.84 0.13 49.89
N HIS A 614 -14.88 -0.25 51.17
CA HIS A 614 -16.11 -0.66 51.88
C HIS A 614 -16.41 0.21 53.11
N GLY A 615 -15.51 1.12 53.49
CA GLY A 615 -15.71 2.03 54.60
C GLY A 615 -16.65 3.18 54.27
N ASP A 616 -17.40 3.60 55.29
CA ASP A 616 -18.21 4.82 55.23
C ASP A 616 -17.33 6.03 55.58
N TRP A 617 -17.16 6.91 54.60
CA TRP A 617 -16.34 8.12 54.64
C TRP A 617 -16.74 9.03 53.49
N GLU A 618 -16.59 10.34 53.66
CA GLU A 618 -16.86 11.36 52.65
C GLU A 618 -15.57 12.08 52.24
N VAL A 619 -15.56 12.66 51.03
CA VAL A 619 -14.47 13.55 50.60
C VAL A 619 -14.73 14.94 51.19
N PRO A 620 -13.78 15.57 51.91
CA PRO A 620 -13.97 16.91 52.45
C PRO A 620 -14.25 17.94 51.34
N PRO A 621 -15.20 18.88 51.54
CA PRO A 621 -15.51 19.93 50.56
C PRO A 621 -14.27 20.73 50.16
N GLY A 622 -13.97 20.75 48.85
CA GLY A 622 -12.74 21.34 48.32
C GLY A 622 -12.91 21.87 46.90
N SER A 623 -12.79 23.19 46.75
CA SER A 623 -12.69 24.03 45.53
C SER A 623 -13.71 23.89 44.39
N ALA A 624 -14.40 22.76 44.21
CA ALA A 624 -15.39 22.58 43.14
C ALA A 624 -16.79 23.11 43.50
N GLU A 625 -17.21 22.96 44.77
CA GLU A 625 -18.61 23.17 45.18
C GLU A 625 -18.96 24.65 45.48
N SER A 626 -17.97 25.55 45.51
CA SER A 626 -18.14 26.95 45.94
C SER A 626 -18.50 27.94 44.82
N PHE A 627 -18.62 27.49 43.56
CA PHE A 627 -18.69 28.38 42.39
C PHE A 627 -20.09 28.57 41.76
N LEU A 628 -21.17 28.38 42.52
CA LEU A 628 -22.53 28.78 42.11
C LEU A 628 -23.18 29.81 43.03
N PRO A 629 -22.99 31.11 42.77
CA PRO A 629 -23.98 32.11 43.13
C PRO A 629 -24.25 33.18 42.04
N GLY A 630 -25.52 33.33 41.67
CA GLY A 630 -26.10 34.69 41.51
C GLY A 630 -26.07 35.36 40.13
N LEU A 631 -26.70 34.78 39.11
CA LEU A 631 -27.17 35.55 37.94
C LEU A 631 -28.34 36.47 38.32
N SER A 632 -28.06 37.67 38.89
CA SER A 632 -29.03 38.80 38.86
C SER A 632 -28.41 40.17 39.19
N SER A 633 -28.59 41.12 38.25
CA SER A 633 -28.45 42.58 38.40
C SER A 633 -27.09 43.18 38.82
N LEU A 634 -26.50 44.06 37.96
CA LEU A 634 -26.46 45.52 38.21
C LEU A 634 -25.68 46.33 37.14
N SER A 635 -26.45 47.02 36.31
CA SER A 635 -26.21 48.38 35.77
C SER A 635 -24.85 49.10 35.94
N LYS A 636 -24.19 49.36 34.79
CA LYS A 636 -23.57 50.65 34.36
C LYS A 636 -22.43 51.30 35.17
N ARG A 637 -21.32 51.51 34.44
CA ARG A 637 -20.45 52.72 34.36
C ARG A 637 -19.47 53.10 35.51
N LYS A 638 -18.22 53.31 35.03
CA LYS A 638 -17.25 54.41 35.31
C LYS A 638 -16.16 54.24 36.39
N MET A 639 -14.98 54.76 35.98
CA MET A 639 -13.80 55.20 36.75
C MET A 639 -12.88 54.11 37.36
N GLY A 640 -11.55 54.24 37.31
CA GLY A 640 -10.79 55.22 36.50
C GLY A 640 -9.27 55.34 36.79
N ALA A 641 -8.53 55.66 35.71
CA ALA A 641 -7.26 56.39 35.64
C ALA A 641 -6.17 56.21 36.74
N LYS A 642 -5.11 55.48 36.39
CA LYS A 642 -3.67 55.72 36.69
C LYS A 642 -2.86 54.81 35.73
N LEU A 643 -1.72 55.18 35.15
CA LEU A 643 -0.89 56.40 35.30
C LEU A 643 -0.18 56.68 33.95
N LEU A 644 0.02 57.95 33.57
CA LEU A 644 0.94 58.28 32.47
C LEU A 644 2.39 58.16 32.95
N THR A 645 3.31 57.62 32.15
CA THR A 645 4.48 58.36 31.62
C THR A 645 5.41 57.46 30.81
N LEU A 646 5.66 57.85 29.55
CA LEU A 646 6.87 57.70 28.71
C LEU A 646 6.49 57.45 27.25
N PHE A 647 6.31 58.55 26.53
CA PHE A 647 6.22 58.62 25.07
C PHE A 647 6.88 59.95 24.66
N TRP A 648 7.35 60.06 23.40
CA TRP A 648 8.08 61.21 22.84
C TRP A 648 9.52 61.43 23.35
N ALA A 649 10.49 60.73 22.75
CA ALA A 649 11.81 61.30 22.40
C ALA A 649 12.68 60.37 21.51
N TRP A 650 12.34 60.20 20.23
CA TRP A 650 13.28 60.38 19.09
C TRP A 650 12.56 60.20 17.75
N LEU A 651 12.89 61.07 16.79
CA LEU A 651 12.35 61.09 15.43
C LEU A 651 13.36 61.86 14.55
N VAL A 652 13.54 61.43 13.29
CA VAL A 652 14.43 62.00 12.26
C VAL A 652 15.93 61.61 12.41
N LEU A 653 16.60 61.57 11.25
CA LEU A 653 17.96 61.06 10.94
C LEU A 653 18.00 59.51 10.77
N SER A 654 18.52 58.95 9.68
CA SER A 654 19.24 59.52 8.52
C SER A 654 18.91 58.83 7.18
N HIS A 655 19.05 59.57 6.07
CA HIS A 655 19.04 59.01 4.71
C HIS A 655 20.40 58.37 4.33
N SER A 656 20.34 57.52 3.29
CA SER A 656 21.25 57.49 2.12
C SER A 656 22.25 56.34 1.98
N PHE A 657 22.32 55.82 0.74
CA PHE A 657 23.20 54.76 0.19
C PHE A 657 22.99 53.33 0.78
N TYR A 658 23.13 52.24 0.03
CA TYR A 658 23.88 52.03 -1.24
C TYR A 658 23.04 51.54 -2.44
N VAL A 659 23.70 51.43 -3.60
CA VAL A 659 23.13 51.09 -4.92
C VAL A 659 23.57 49.69 -5.38
N SER A 660 22.80 49.11 -6.31
CA SER A 660 23.03 47.85 -7.06
C SER A 660 22.63 46.56 -6.32
N ARG A 661 22.25 45.48 -7.02
CA ARG A 661 22.34 45.21 -8.47
C ARG A 661 21.16 44.34 -8.92
N GLY A 662 20.50 44.70 -10.03
CA GLY A 662 19.43 43.86 -10.59
C GLY A 662 20.01 42.61 -11.25
N VAL A 663 19.46 41.44 -10.90
CA VAL A 663 19.64 40.19 -11.64
C VAL A 663 18.24 39.65 -11.90
N VAL A 664 17.80 39.68 -13.15
CA VAL A 664 16.56 39.03 -13.57
C VAL A 664 16.86 37.54 -13.70
N SER A 665 16.60 36.78 -12.65
CA SER A 665 16.52 35.33 -12.75
C SER A 665 15.12 34.98 -13.27
N ALA A 666 15.01 34.79 -14.58
CA ALA A 666 13.81 34.19 -15.15
C ALA A 666 13.70 32.76 -14.62
N ALA A 667 12.57 32.40 -14.02
CA ALA A 667 12.28 31.02 -13.68
C ALA A 667 12.15 30.22 -14.99
N ILE A 668 13.13 29.37 -15.28
CA ILE A 668 13.04 28.44 -16.41
C ILE A 668 12.15 27.29 -15.94
N THR A 669 10.86 27.38 -16.24
CA THR A 669 9.95 26.24 -16.16
C THR A 669 10.41 25.20 -17.18
N THR A 670 11.09 24.15 -16.73
CA THR A 670 11.33 22.97 -17.56
C THR A 670 9.98 22.37 -17.95
N PRO A 671 9.76 22.01 -19.23
CA PRO A 671 8.55 21.31 -19.61
C PRO A 671 8.54 19.89 -19.02
N LEU A 672 7.35 19.37 -18.74
CA LEU A 672 7.15 17.98 -18.37
C LEU A 672 7.63 17.05 -19.51
N PRO A 673 8.19 15.87 -19.20
CA PRO A 673 8.67 14.94 -20.22
C PRO A 673 7.51 14.26 -20.98
N ASP A 674 7.67 14.09 -22.30
CA ASP A 674 6.75 13.32 -23.16
C ASP A 674 6.85 11.83 -22.82
N LEU A 675 5.81 11.25 -22.23
CA LEU A 675 5.77 9.85 -21.81
C LEU A 675 5.93 8.84 -22.97
N TYR A 676 5.85 9.27 -24.22
CA TYR A 676 6.15 8.44 -25.39
C TYR A 676 7.65 8.09 -25.49
N GLU A 677 8.55 8.98 -25.05
CA GLU A 677 10.01 8.74 -25.05
C GLU A 677 10.68 8.79 -23.67
N ALA A 678 10.08 9.46 -22.68
CA ALA A 678 10.68 9.80 -21.38
C ALA A 678 11.60 8.72 -20.79
N SER A 679 12.87 9.08 -20.57
CA SER A 679 13.87 8.20 -19.94
C SER A 679 13.66 8.10 -18.43
N VAL A 680 14.23 7.06 -17.82
CA VAL A 680 14.26 6.90 -16.35
C VAL A 680 14.92 8.11 -15.68
N ILE A 681 15.92 8.72 -16.33
CA ILE A 681 16.65 9.88 -15.80
C ILE A 681 15.76 11.14 -15.78
N GLU A 682 14.99 11.40 -16.84
CA GLU A 682 14.06 12.53 -16.89
C GLU A 682 12.90 12.35 -15.91
N LEU A 683 12.39 11.13 -15.79
CA LEU A 683 11.36 10.79 -14.80
C LEU A 683 11.89 10.98 -13.37
N GLN A 684 13.11 10.51 -13.06
CA GLN A 684 13.76 10.78 -11.77
C GLN A 684 13.98 12.28 -11.52
N ALA A 685 14.36 13.06 -12.53
CA ALA A 685 14.54 14.50 -12.40
C ALA A 685 13.21 15.21 -12.06
N GLY A 686 12.12 14.84 -12.72
CA GLY A 686 10.78 15.34 -12.43
C GLY A 686 10.30 15.00 -11.02
N LEU A 687 10.41 13.72 -10.63
CA LEU A 687 10.08 13.24 -9.27
C LEU A 687 10.94 13.90 -8.19
N THR A 688 12.22 14.15 -8.45
CA THR A 688 13.16 14.75 -7.47
C THR A 688 12.98 16.27 -7.34
N SER A 689 12.52 16.95 -8.39
CA SER A 689 12.21 18.38 -8.38
C SER A 689 10.76 18.69 -7.97
N GLY A 690 9.92 17.68 -7.75
CA GLY A 690 8.52 17.85 -7.38
C GLY A 690 7.61 18.34 -8.51
N GLN A 691 8.05 18.24 -9.77
CA GLN A 691 7.22 18.59 -10.94
C GLN A 691 6.01 17.66 -11.09
N PHE A 692 6.12 16.43 -10.57
CA PHE A 692 5.05 15.45 -10.46
C PHE A 692 5.42 14.39 -9.41
N THR A 693 4.44 13.60 -9.00
CA THR A 693 4.61 12.47 -8.09
C THR A 693 4.59 11.13 -8.84
N SER A 694 5.07 10.06 -8.20
CA SER A 694 4.96 8.69 -8.70
C SER A 694 3.48 8.29 -8.84
N VAL A 695 2.59 8.84 -7.99
CA VAL A 695 1.13 8.69 -8.12
C VAL A 695 0.61 9.34 -9.41
N ASN A 696 1.08 10.54 -9.81
CA ASN A 696 0.73 11.11 -11.12
C ASN A 696 1.26 10.21 -12.25
N LEU A 697 2.48 9.70 -12.12
CA LEU A 697 3.13 8.87 -13.14
C LEU A 697 2.42 7.52 -13.35
N VAL A 698 2.02 6.82 -12.28
CA VAL A 698 1.20 5.59 -12.37
C VAL A 698 -0.18 5.87 -12.96
N LYS A 699 -0.86 6.94 -12.52
CA LYS A 699 -2.15 7.35 -13.12
C LYS A 699 -2.03 7.63 -14.62
N ALA A 700 -0.99 8.34 -15.05
CA ALA A 700 -0.76 8.64 -16.45
C ALA A 700 -0.49 7.37 -17.27
N TYR A 701 0.35 6.45 -16.78
CA TYR A 701 0.54 5.17 -17.48
C TYR A 701 -0.71 4.30 -17.51
N PHE A 702 -1.53 4.25 -16.45
CA PHE A 702 -2.82 3.55 -16.48
C PHE A 702 -3.80 4.14 -17.49
N ALA A 703 -3.88 5.47 -17.60
CA ALA A 703 -4.69 6.12 -18.63
C ALA A 703 -4.18 5.80 -20.05
N ARG A 704 -2.85 5.86 -20.27
CA ARG A 704 -2.22 5.47 -21.56
C ARG A 704 -2.45 4.00 -21.92
N ILE A 705 -2.48 3.10 -20.94
CA ILE A 705 -2.84 1.69 -21.12
C ILE A 705 -4.31 1.59 -21.57
N GLU A 706 -5.23 2.24 -20.85
CA GLU A 706 -6.66 2.19 -21.16
C GLU A 706 -6.97 2.70 -22.58
N GLU A 707 -6.33 3.80 -23.02
CA GLU A 707 -6.49 4.39 -24.35
C GLU A 707 -6.26 3.42 -25.53
N VAL A 708 -5.29 2.50 -25.43
CA VAL A 708 -4.83 1.69 -26.59
C VAL A 708 -4.80 0.18 -26.38
N ASN A 709 -4.85 -0.30 -25.13
CA ASN A 709 -4.66 -1.73 -24.84
C ASN A 709 -5.93 -2.55 -25.10
N LEU A 710 -7.07 -2.04 -24.61
CA LEU A 710 -8.41 -2.61 -24.82
C LEU A 710 -9.37 -1.66 -25.55
N GLN A 711 -9.08 -0.35 -25.54
CA GLN A 711 -9.74 0.64 -26.40
C GLN A 711 -8.88 0.95 -27.64
N GLY A 712 -9.39 1.84 -28.51
CA GLY A 712 -8.67 2.33 -29.69
C GLY A 712 -8.24 1.18 -30.64
N PRO A 713 -6.93 0.98 -30.88
CA PRO A 713 -6.40 -0.12 -31.70
C PRO A 713 -6.47 -1.51 -31.04
N VAL A 714 -6.75 -1.62 -29.74
CA VAL A 714 -6.86 -2.90 -29.01
C VAL A 714 -5.56 -3.72 -29.06
N LEU A 715 -4.41 -3.10 -28.72
CA LEU A 715 -3.07 -3.68 -28.86
C LEU A 715 -2.80 -4.91 -27.98
N ARG A 716 -3.54 -5.10 -26.87
CA ARG A 716 -3.41 -6.23 -25.92
C ARG A 716 -1.98 -6.52 -25.45
N ALA A 717 -1.20 -5.47 -25.22
CA ALA A 717 0.17 -5.53 -24.72
C ALA A 717 0.26 -5.74 -23.19
N VAL A 718 -0.74 -5.28 -22.45
CA VAL A 718 -0.88 -5.47 -20.99
C VAL A 718 -2.01 -6.46 -20.76
N ILE A 719 -1.73 -7.57 -20.07
CA ILE A 719 -2.74 -8.60 -19.75
C ILE A 719 -3.45 -8.29 -18.42
N GLU A 720 -2.79 -7.58 -17.51
CA GLU A 720 -3.31 -7.26 -16.19
C GLU A 720 -2.59 -6.03 -15.61
N THR A 721 -3.31 -5.16 -14.90
CA THR A 721 -2.74 -4.03 -14.15
C THR A 721 -2.69 -4.36 -12.66
N ASN A 722 -1.70 -3.83 -11.94
CA ASN A 722 -1.59 -4.01 -10.49
C ASN A 722 -2.56 -3.07 -9.75
N PRO A 723 -3.62 -3.57 -9.08
CA PRO A 723 -4.52 -2.70 -8.32
C PRO A 723 -3.81 -2.03 -7.11
N SER A 724 -2.67 -2.57 -6.67
CA SER A 724 -1.85 -2.03 -5.58
C SER A 724 -0.88 -0.92 -6.02
N ALA A 725 -0.62 -0.71 -7.33
CA ALA A 725 0.42 0.22 -7.80
C ALA A 725 0.21 1.68 -7.37
N LEU A 726 -1.04 2.13 -7.17
CA LEU A 726 -1.33 3.47 -6.65
C LEU A 726 -1.01 3.61 -5.15
N TRP A 727 -1.10 2.52 -4.38
CA TRP A 727 -0.60 2.46 -3.01
C TRP A 727 0.94 2.46 -3.00
N GLU A 728 1.58 1.65 -3.87
CA GLU A 728 3.05 1.56 -3.97
C GLU A 728 3.65 2.93 -4.31
N ALA A 729 3.06 3.62 -5.29
CA ALA A 729 3.43 4.97 -5.67
C ALA A 729 3.34 5.95 -4.50
N ALA A 730 2.22 5.99 -3.78
CA ALA A 730 2.03 6.91 -2.66
C ALA A 730 3.02 6.66 -1.50
N ALA A 731 3.33 5.39 -1.22
CA ALA A 731 4.34 5.02 -0.24
C ALA A 731 5.75 5.44 -0.66
N LEU A 732 6.11 5.27 -1.93
CA LEU A 732 7.43 5.64 -2.47
C LEU A 732 7.60 7.16 -2.63
N ASP A 733 6.53 7.90 -2.91
CA ASP A 733 6.52 9.37 -2.89
C ASP A 733 6.73 9.91 -1.47
N GLN A 734 6.03 9.33 -0.48
CA GLN A 734 6.25 9.65 0.93
C GLN A 734 7.69 9.32 1.36
N GLU A 735 8.23 8.17 0.94
CA GLU A 735 9.61 7.79 1.24
C GLU A 735 10.63 8.76 0.61
N ARG A 736 10.40 9.17 -0.64
CA ARG A 736 11.24 10.16 -1.34
C ARG A 736 11.30 11.49 -0.57
N LEU A 737 10.17 11.94 -0.01
CA LEU A 737 10.09 13.17 0.79
C LEU A 737 10.76 13.06 2.17
N LEU A 738 10.83 11.86 2.76
CA LEU A 738 11.37 11.64 4.11
C LEU A 738 12.84 11.23 4.14
N TYR A 739 13.29 10.43 3.16
CA TYR A 739 14.58 9.75 3.16
C TYR A 739 15.35 9.86 1.83
N GLY A 740 14.72 10.40 0.77
CA GLY A 740 15.27 10.42 -0.59
C GLY A 740 14.97 9.14 -1.38
N ALA A 741 15.56 9.05 -2.59
CA ALA A 741 15.37 7.91 -3.48
C ALA A 741 16.32 6.75 -3.13
N ARG A 742 15.80 5.51 -3.09
CA ARG A 742 16.60 4.27 -2.91
C ARG A 742 17.56 4.03 -4.07
N SER A 743 17.16 4.36 -5.30
CA SER A 743 17.92 4.16 -6.54
C SER A 743 17.35 4.98 -7.70
N ALA A 744 17.94 4.86 -8.89
CA ALA A 744 17.39 5.41 -10.13
C ALA A 744 16.01 4.83 -10.53
N LEU A 745 15.55 3.72 -9.95
CA LEU A 745 14.21 3.17 -10.16
C LEU A 745 13.18 3.55 -9.07
N HIS A 746 13.55 4.37 -8.09
CA HIS A 746 12.63 4.76 -7.01
C HIS A 746 11.39 5.49 -7.53
N GLY A 747 10.19 4.93 -7.32
CA GLY A 747 8.94 5.50 -7.84
C GLY A 747 8.74 5.35 -9.36
N ILE A 748 9.53 4.52 -10.03
CA ILE A 748 9.43 4.28 -11.48
C ILE A 748 8.53 3.07 -11.76
N PRO A 749 7.46 3.20 -12.58
CA PRO A 749 6.58 2.09 -12.93
C PRO A 749 7.15 1.15 -13.99
N VAL A 750 7.12 -0.15 -13.69
CA VAL A 750 7.68 -1.24 -14.50
C VAL A 750 6.60 -2.28 -14.82
N LEU A 751 6.49 -2.69 -16.08
CA LEU A 751 5.72 -3.89 -16.43
C LEU A 751 6.64 -5.11 -16.50
N VAL A 752 6.19 -6.23 -15.95
CA VAL A 752 6.90 -7.52 -16.05
C VAL A 752 6.07 -8.49 -16.88
N LYS A 753 6.69 -9.31 -17.73
CA LYS A 753 6.01 -10.37 -18.48
C LYS A 753 5.20 -11.29 -17.55
N ASP A 754 4.02 -11.75 -17.97
CA ASP A 754 3.11 -12.56 -17.15
C ASP A 754 3.63 -13.98 -16.81
N ASN A 755 4.81 -14.37 -17.30
CA ASN A 755 5.53 -15.55 -16.83
C ASN A 755 6.46 -15.27 -15.62
N ILE A 756 6.55 -14.02 -15.14
CA ILE A 756 7.37 -13.61 -13.98
C ILE A 756 6.47 -13.51 -12.73
N GLY A 757 6.82 -14.26 -11.69
CA GLY A 757 6.07 -14.35 -10.42
C GLY A 757 5.98 -13.05 -9.64
N THR A 758 4.76 -12.71 -9.23
CA THR A 758 4.42 -11.59 -8.34
C THR A 758 3.48 -12.06 -7.23
N VAL A 759 3.69 -11.62 -5.99
CA VAL A 759 2.88 -12.04 -4.82
C VAL A 759 1.38 -11.80 -5.01
N ALA A 760 0.58 -12.86 -4.86
CA ALA A 760 -0.85 -12.84 -5.20
C ALA A 760 -1.72 -11.88 -4.34
N PHE A 761 -1.25 -11.49 -3.14
CA PHE A 761 -2.00 -10.56 -2.27
C PHE A 761 -2.10 -9.14 -2.84
N GLU A 762 -1.25 -8.77 -3.81
CA GLU A 762 -1.33 -7.48 -4.51
C GLU A 762 -2.41 -7.47 -5.61
N GLY A 763 -3.06 -8.60 -5.89
CA GLY A 763 -4.16 -8.71 -6.86
C GLY A 763 -3.73 -8.93 -8.31
N MET A 764 -2.48 -9.37 -8.55
CA MET A 764 -1.99 -9.80 -9.87
C MET A 764 -1.86 -11.33 -9.95
N ASN A 765 -2.11 -11.88 -11.13
CA ASN A 765 -1.85 -13.29 -11.45
C ASN A 765 -0.46 -13.48 -12.06
N THR A 766 -0.05 -14.73 -12.29
CA THR A 766 1.13 -15.10 -13.10
C THR A 766 0.75 -16.35 -13.88
N THR A 767 0.28 -16.22 -15.11
CA THR A 767 -0.41 -17.34 -15.82
C THR A 767 0.28 -17.82 -17.09
N ALA A 768 1.41 -17.23 -17.46
CA ALA A 768 2.04 -17.42 -18.77
C ALA A 768 1.06 -17.25 -19.95
N GLY A 769 -0.02 -16.48 -19.76
CA GLY A 769 -1.08 -16.28 -20.74
C GLY A 769 -2.21 -17.33 -20.76
N SER A 770 -2.07 -18.48 -20.10
CA SER A 770 -3.10 -19.55 -20.06
C SER A 770 -4.14 -19.30 -18.95
N TYR A 771 -5.35 -19.82 -19.10
CA TYR A 771 -6.37 -19.88 -18.04
C TYR A 771 -6.10 -20.98 -17.00
N SER A 772 -5.32 -22.01 -17.31
CA SER A 772 -4.96 -23.11 -16.40
C SER A 772 -4.24 -22.68 -15.11
N LEU A 773 -3.66 -21.47 -15.10
CA LEU A 773 -2.98 -20.83 -13.96
C LEU A 773 -3.75 -19.61 -13.41
N LEU A 774 -4.98 -19.34 -13.86
CA LEU A 774 -5.76 -18.21 -13.37
C LEU A 774 -6.14 -18.39 -11.89
N ASN A 775 -5.87 -17.37 -11.07
CA ASN A 775 -5.94 -17.36 -9.62
C ASN A 775 -5.00 -18.38 -8.93
N SER A 776 -3.96 -18.86 -9.62
CA SER A 776 -2.88 -19.63 -8.97
C SER A 776 -2.06 -18.74 -8.03
N VAL A 777 -1.54 -19.34 -6.96
CA VAL A 777 -0.80 -18.64 -5.90
C VAL A 777 0.65 -19.09 -5.92
N VAL A 778 1.53 -18.24 -6.47
CA VAL A 778 2.99 -18.39 -6.34
C VAL A 778 3.42 -18.21 -4.87
N PRO A 779 4.46 -18.92 -4.40
CA PRO A 779 4.87 -18.87 -3.00
C PRO A 779 5.52 -17.54 -2.57
N ASP A 780 6.10 -16.78 -3.51
CA ASP A 780 6.83 -15.54 -3.26
C ASP A 780 7.02 -14.75 -4.59
N ASP A 781 7.49 -13.50 -4.53
CA ASP A 781 7.93 -12.73 -5.70
C ASP A 781 9.13 -13.41 -6.39
N ALA A 782 9.26 -13.24 -7.71
CA ALA A 782 10.46 -13.66 -8.43
C ALA A 782 11.72 -12.91 -7.95
N GLY A 783 12.90 -13.53 -8.10
CA GLY A 783 14.19 -12.96 -7.66
C GLY A 783 14.47 -11.57 -8.23
N VAL A 784 14.10 -11.35 -9.49
CA VAL A 784 14.16 -10.04 -10.17
C VAL A 784 13.14 -9.03 -9.63
N VAL A 785 11.93 -9.45 -9.25
CA VAL A 785 10.88 -8.56 -8.70
C VAL A 785 11.27 -8.09 -7.30
N LYS A 786 11.80 -8.99 -6.47
CA LYS A 786 12.41 -8.65 -5.17
C LYS A 786 13.50 -7.58 -5.30
N ARG A 787 14.32 -7.66 -6.34
CA ARG A 787 15.37 -6.67 -6.66
C ARG A 787 14.79 -5.33 -7.12
N LEU A 788 13.79 -5.34 -8.00
CA LEU A 788 13.04 -4.15 -8.42
C LEU A 788 12.39 -3.43 -7.23
N ARG A 789 11.62 -4.13 -6.39
CA ARG A 789 10.99 -3.53 -5.20
C ARG A 789 12.02 -3.03 -4.20
N LYS A 790 13.12 -3.75 -3.98
CA LYS A 790 14.24 -3.29 -3.14
C LYS A 790 14.86 -1.99 -3.67
N ALA A 791 14.97 -1.84 -4.98
CA ALA A 791 15.42 -0.61 -5.64
C ALA A 791 14.37 0.53 -5.60
N GLY A 792 13.14 0.24 -5.18
CA GLY A 792 12.04 1.19 -5.09
C GLY A 792 11.20 1.31 -6.37
N ALA A 793 11.30 0.36 -7.30
CA ALA A 793 10.43 0.32 -8.47
C ALA A 793 9.00 -0.08 -8.10
N ILE A 794 8.02 0.41 -8.86
CA ILE A 794 6.60 0.05 -8.74
C ILE A 794 6.29 -1.01 -9.78
N ILE A 795 5.64 -2.11 -9.40
CA ILE A 795 5.17 -3.08 -10.40
C ILE A 795 3.83 -2.58 -10.93
N LEU A 796 3.79 -2.10 -12.17
CA LEU A 796 2.60 -1.51 -12.78
C LEU A 796 1.55 -2.56 -13.16
N GLY A 797 1.99 -3.79 -13.42
CA GLY A 797 1.14 -4.87 -13.93
C GLY A 797 1.93 -5.92 -14.68
N LYS A 798 1.19 -6.81 -15.37
CA LYS A 798 1.71 -7.94 -16.14
C LYS A 798 1.56 -7.67 -17.65
N ALA A 799 2.63 -7.86 -18.41
CA ALA A 799 2.65 -7.75 -19.86
C ALA A 799 2.30 -9.08 -20.54
N ASN A 800 1.51 -9.01 -21.61
CA ASN A 800 1.08 -10.18 -22.40
C ASN A 800 2.27 -10.83 -23.14
N LEU A 801 2.11 -12.10 -23.52
CA LEU A 801 3.13 -12.92 -24.17
C LEU A 801 2.51 -13.86 -25.21
N SER A 802 3.36 -14.44 -26.07
CA SER A 802 3.03 -15.76 -26.66
C SER A 802 2.89 -16.75 -25.51
N GLU A 803 1.77 -17.45 -25.44
CA GLU A 803 1.43 -18.36 -24.36
C GLU A 803 2.50 -19.43 -24.10
N TRP A 804 2.71 -19.79 -22.83
CA TRP A 804 3.77 -20.73 -22.40
C TRP A 804 5.14 -20.37 -23.00
N ALA A 805 5.45 -19.06 -23.02
CA ALA A 805 6.63 -18.51 -23.66
C ALA A 805 6.84 -18.91 -25.14
N HIS A 806 5.74 -19.16 -25.86
CA HIS A 806 5.64 -19.71 -27.24
C HIS A 806 5.84 -21.23 -27.35
N PHE A 807 6.14 -21.93 -26.25
CA PHE A 807 6.48 -23.36 -26.24
C PHE A 807 5.27 -24.31 -26.15
N ARG A 808 4.15 -23.93 -26.78
CA ARG A 808 2.91 -24.73 -26.83
C ARG A 808 2.71 -25.42 -28.19
N GLY A 809 2.92 -24.68 -29.28
CA GLY A 809 2.63 -25.08 -30.65
C GLY A 809 2.66 -23.87 -31.59
N ASN A 810 2.33 -24.06 -32.86
CA ASN A 810 2.41 -23.08 -33.95
C ASN A 810 1.30 -21.99 -33.90
N LEU A 811 1.12 -21.38 -32.73
CA LEU A 811 0.17 -20.28 -32.49
C LEU A 811 0.78 -18.94 -32.94
N ALA A 812 -0.05 -17.91 -33.12
CA ALA A 812 0.46 -16.58 -33.50
C ALA A 812 1.33 -15.96 -32.39
N SER A 813 2.42 -15.28 -32.77
CA SER A 813 3.27 -14.53 -31.84
C SER A 813 2.45 -13.52 -31.04
N GLY A 814 2.67 -13.45 -29.73
CA GLY A 814 1.93 -12.56 -28.83
C GLY A 814 0.47 -12.96 -28.58
N TRP A 815 0.01 -14.13 -29.05
CA TRP A 815 -1.30 -14.67 -28.67
C TRP A 815 -1.22 -15.50 -27.38
N SER A 816 -2.23 -15.34 -26.53
CA SER A 816 -2.56 -16.26 -25.43
C SER A 816 -4.07 -16.36 -25.22
N GLY A 817 -4.55 -17.41 -24.55
CA GLY A 817 -5.97 -17.60 -24.23
C GLY A 817 -6.52 -16.47 -23.36
N ARG A 818 -5.82 -16.16 -22.26
CA ARG A 818 -6.19 -15.08 -21.32
C ARG A 818 -5.98 -13.69 -21.91
N GLY A 819 -4.85 -13.44 -22.58
CA GLY A 819 -4.50 -12.10 -23.10
C GLY A 819 -5.12 -11.77 -24.47
N GLY A 820 -5.46 -12.79 -25.26
CA GLY A 820 -5.76 -12.65 -26.67
C GLY A 820 -4.52 -12.26 -27.50
N GLN A 821 -4.76 -11.84 -28.74
CA GLN A 821 -3.72 -11.43 -29.69
C GLN A 821 -3.13 -10.05 -29.32
N CYS A 822 -1.90 -10.02 -28.81
CA CYS A 822 -1.07 -8.80 -28.83
C CYS A 822 -0.73 -8.45 -30.29
N THR A 823 -0.66 -7.16 -30.63
CA THR A 823 -0.25 -6.71 -31.98
C THR A 823 0.78 -5.57 -31.91
N ASN A 824 1.54 -5.41 -32.99
CA ASN A 824 2.60 -4.39 -33.11
C ASN A 824 2.03 -2.97 -33.21
N ALA A 825 2.70 -2.00 -32.59
CA ALA A 825 2.30 -0.59 -32.63
C ALA A 825 2.74 0.16 -33.91
N TYR A 826 3.62 -0.41 -34.75
CA TYR A 826 4.14 0.25 -35.94
C TYR A 826 3.34 0.00 -37.22
N TYR A 827 2.62 -1.12 -37.32
CA TYR A 827 1.66 -1.35 -38.41
C TYR A 827 0.44 -2.15 -37.91
N PRO A 828 -0.81 -1.82 -38.33
CA PRO A 828 -2.01 -2.51 -37.85
C PRO A 828 -2.00 -4.02 -38.13
N ASN A 829 -2.24 -4.83 -37.10
CA ASN A 829 -2.14 -6.30 -37.13
C ASN A 829 -0.76 -6.85 -37.55
N ALA A 830 0.30 -6.05 -37.56
CA ALA A 830 1.64 -6.61 -37.76
C ALA A 830 2.07 -7.45 -36.55
N ASP A 831 2.95 -8.41 -36.84
CA ASP A 831 3.49 -9.30 -35.83
C ASP A 831 4.32 -8.52 -34.80
N PRO A 832 4.19 -8.80 -33.50
CA PRO A 832 5.03 -8.20 -32.47
C PRO A 832 6.31 -9.02 -32.19
N CYS A 833 6.54 -10.14 -32.89
CA CYS A 833 7.30 -11.29 -32.45
C CYS A 833 6.90 -11.77 -31.04
N GLY A 834 7.64 -12.74 -30.51
CA GLY A 834 7.39 -13.32 -29.20
C GLY A 834 8.65 -13.94 -28.62
N SER A 835 8.59 -14.46 -27.40
CA SER A 835 7.39 -14.49 -26.55
C SER A 835 7.14 -13.23 -25.72
N SER A 836 8.13 -12.34 -25.48
CA SER A 836 7.92 -11.11 -24.67
C SER A 836 7.19 -9.96 -25.40
N ALA A 837 6.21 -10.31 -26.26
CA ALA A 837 5.48 -9.41 -27.15
C ALA A 837 4.96 -8.14 -26.45
N GLY A 838 4.15 -8.32 -25.39
CA GLY A 838 3.54 -7.21 -24.68
C GLY A 838 4.53 -6.31 -23.95
N SER A 839 5.69 -6.84 -23.54
CA SER A 839 6.75 -6.05 -22.90
C SER A 839 7.39 -5.09 -23.93
N ALA A 840 7.67 -5.57 -25.14
CA ALA A 840 8.23 -4.76 -26.21
C ALA A 840 7.23 -3.73 -26.77
N VAL A 841 5.97 -4.11 -26.99
CA VAL A 841 4.91 -3.17 -27.41
C VAL A 841 4.66 -2.11 -26.33
N SER A 842 4.61 -2.49 -25.05
CA SER A 842 4.42 -1.54 -23.94
C SER A 842 5.60 -0.57 -23.78
N ALA A 843 6.84 -1.04 -23.98
CA ALA A 843 8.01 -0.18 -23.95
C ALA A 843 8.01 0.83 -25.11
N SER A 844 7.61 0.41 -26.32
CA SER A 844 7.80 1.17 -27.56
C SER A 844 6.92 2.40 -27.73
N ILE A 845 5.76 2.43 -27.05
CA ILE A 845 4.82 3.57 -27.06
C ILE A 845 4.62 4.20 -25.67
N GLY A 846 5.42 3.79 -24.68
CA GLY A 846 5.38 4.36 -23.34
C GLY A 846 4.11 4.02 -22.55
N LEU A 847 3.75 2.73 -22.47
CA LEU A 847 2.76 2.22 -21.50
C LEU A 847 3.38 1.96 -20.12
N ALA A 848 4.71 1.92 -20.04
CA ALA A 848 5.48 1.94 -18.81
C ALA A 848 6.83 2.66 -19.03
N ALA A 849 7.52 3.00 -17.94
CA ALA A 849 8.84 3.61 -18.03
C ALA A 849 9.86 2.61 -18.59
N VAL A 850 9.87 1.38 -18.07
CA VAL A 850 10.70 0.25 -18.54
C VAL A 850 9.93 -1.06 -18.40
N THR A 851 10.37 -2.13 -19.06
CA THR A 851 9.74 -3.46 -18.96
C THR A 851 10.77 -4.58 -18.79
N LEU A 852 10.34 -5.74 -18.27
CA LEU A 852 11.12 -6.98 -18.26
C LEU A 852 10.49 -8.05 -19.17
N GLY A 853 11.33 -8.67 -19.99
CA GLY A 853 11.01 -9.90 -20.74
C GLY A 853 11.80 -11.10 -20.23
N THR A 854 11.54 -12.25 -20.84
CA THR A 854 12.29 -13.51 -20.61
C THR A 854 12.64 -14.14 -21.95
N GLU A 855 13.87 -14.65 -22.07
CA GLU A 855 14.38 -15.31 -23.28
C GLU A 855 14.95 -16.69 -22.97
N THR A 856 14.47 -17.68 -23.73
CA THR A 856 15.05 -19.02 -23.91
C THR A 856 15.91 -18.92 -25.17
N ASP A 857 15.27 -19.02 -26.35
CA ASP A 857 15.72 -18.40 -27.61
C ASP A 857 14.78 -17.27 -28.06
N GLY A 858 15.36 -16.23 -28.69
CA GLY A 858 14.72 -15.10 -29.39
C GLY A 858 13.73 -14.20 -28.61
N SER A 859 13.28 -14.62 -27.44
CA SER A 859 12.05 -14.14 -26.81
C SER A 859 12.12 -12.79 -26.11
N ILE A 860 13.27 -12.13 -26.03
CA ILE A 860 13.50 -10.71 -25.71
C ILE A 860 13.95 -9.96 -26.97
N THR A 861 14.90 -10.53 -27.71
CA THR A 861 15.63 -9.90 -28.81
C THR A 861 14.81 -9.75 -30.09
N CYS A 862 14.02 -10.77 -30.46
CA CYS A 862 13.09 -10.71 -31.60
C CYS A 862 11.92 -9.73 -31.39
N PRO A 863 11.21 -9.70 -30.25
CA PRO A 863 10.19 -8.68 -30.02
C PRO A 863 10.80 -7.28 -29.85
N ALA A 864 12.04 -7.14 -29.36
CA ALA A 864 12.74 -5.86 -29.40
C ALA A 864 13.01 -5.37 -30.83
N ASN A 865 13.52 -6.27 -31.69
CA ASN A 865 13.71 -6.06 -33.13
C ASN A 865 12.45 -5.58 -33.84
N GLN A 866 11.30 -6.22 -33.62
CA GLN A 866 10.06 -5.87 -34.32
C GLN A 866 9.34 -4.65 -33.74
N ASN A 867 9.69 -4.15 -32.54
CA ASN A 867 8.97 -3.06 -31.87
C ASN A 867 9.80 -1.79 -31.62
N ASN A 868 10.92 -1.58 -32.31
CA ASN A 868 11.73 -0.34 -32.22
C ASN A 868 12.24 -0.02 -30.80
N VAL A 869 12.63 -1.06 -30.06
CA VAL A 869 13.12 -0.95 -28.69
C VAL A 869 14.43 -1.70 -28.50
N VAL A 870 15.10 -1.39 -27.41
CA VAL A 870 16.30 -2.08 -26.94
C VAL A 870 15.89 -3.33 -26.18
N GLY A 871 16.60 -4.43 -26.40
CA GLY A 871 16.44 -5.66 -25.63
C GLY A 871 17.81 -6.22 -25.24
N ILE A 872 17.96 -6.67 -24.00
CA ILE A 872 19.16 -7.39 -23.55
C ILE A 872 18.75 -8.78 -23.09
N LYS A 873 19.24 -9.82 -23.77
CA LYS A 873 19.38 -11.18 -23.23
C LYS A 873 20.75 -11.22 -22.52
N PRO A 874 20.83 -11.28 -21.19
CA PRO A 874 22.11 -11.44 -20.53
C PRO A 874 22.55 -12.91 -20.52
N THR A 875 23.79 -13.17 -20.09
CA THR A 875 24.30 -14.52 -19.83
C THR A 875 23.36 -15.26 -18.87
N VAL A 876 23.15 -16.55 -19.11
CA VAL A 876 22.35 -17.42 -18.23
C VAL A 876 23.02 -17.49 -16.87
N GLY A 877 22.30 -17.03 -15.83
CA GLY A 877 22.85 -16.85 -14.49
C GLY A 877 23.37 -15.44 -14.16
N LEU A 878 23.29 -14.44 -15.03
CA LEU A 878 23.51 -13.05 -14.59
C LEU A 878 22.32 -12.52 -13.77
N THR A 879 21.11 -12.91 -14.18
CA THR A 879 19.84 -12.56 -13.53
C THR A 879 19.15 -13.83 -13.03
N SER A 880 18.42 -13.72 -11.92
CA SER A 880 17.73 -14.86 -11.30
C SER A 880 16.46 -15.24 -12.05
N ARG A 881 16.33 -16.52 -12.42
CA ARG A 881 15.09 -17.13 -12.93
C ARG A 881 14.17 -17.63 -11.80
N ALA A 882 14.59 -17.56 -10.53
CA ALA A 882 13.79 -18.07 -9.41
C ALA A 882 12.43 -17.35 -9.33
N GLY A 883 11.33 -18.11 -9.37
CA GLY A 883 9.96 -17.58 -9.42
C GLY A 883 9.48 -17.14 -10.81
N VAL A 884 10.14 -17.58 -11.89
CA VAL A 884 9.69 -17.42 -13.28
C VAL A 884 9.18 -18.78 -13.79
N ILE A 885 8.09 -18.80 -14.57
CA ILE A 885 7.59 -20.00 -15.26
C ILE A 885 8.61 -20.38 -16.36
N PRO A 886 9.25 -21.55 -16.29
CA PRO A 886 10.43 -21.89 -17.08
C PRO A 886 10.12 -22.62 -18.39
N ILE A 887 11.07 -22.59 -19.32
CA ILE A 887 11.24 -23.54 -20.42
C ILE A 887 12.51 -24.37 -20.22
N SER A 888 13.69 -23.75 -20.15
CA SER A 888 14.98 -24.44 -20.00
C SER A 888 15.92 -23.81 -18.99
N GLU A 889 16.35 -24.56 -17.97
CA GLU A 889 17.34 -24.03 -17.01
C GLU A 889 18.70 -23.72 -17.66
N HIS A 890 18.97 -24.23 -18.87
CA HIS A 890 20.19 -24.01 -19.63
C HIS A 890 20.16 -22.78 -20.53
N GLN A 891 18.98 -22.30 -20.94
CA GLN A 891 18.84 -21.13 -21.82
C GLN A 891 18.10 -19.94 -21.18
N ASP A 892 17.16 -20.19 -20.28
CA ASP A 892 16.25 -19.18 -19.74
C ASP A 892 17.00 -18.07 -19.00
N THR A 893 16.63 -16.83 -19.29
CA THR A 893 17.16 -15.66 -18.61
C THR A 893 16.15 -14.52 -18.59
N VAL A 894 16.24 -13.64 -17.59
CA VAL A 894 15.40 -12.44 -17.47
C VAL A 894 16.18 -11.21 -17.90
N GLY A 895 15.60 -10.37 -18.74
CA GLY A 895 16.29 -9.20 -19.27
C GLY A 895 15.39 -7.97 -19.51
N PRO A 896 15.98 -6.76 -19.52
CA PRO A 896 15.26 -5.53 -19.76
C PRO A 896 14.86 -5.35 -21.22
N ILE A 897 13.68 -4.76 -21.44
CA ILE A 897 13.22 -4.22 -22.72
C ILE A 897 12.80 -2.76 -22.51
N THR A 898 13.44 -1.84 -23.22
CA THR A 898 13.42 -0.39 -22.94
C THR A 898 13.54 0.47 -24.21
N ARG A 899 13.25 1.77 -24.11
CA ARG A 899 13.41 2.71 -25.25
C ARG A 899 14.87 3.06 -25.55
N SER A 900 15.77 2.96 -24.55
CA SER A 900 17.20 3.24 -24.70
C SER A 900 18.10 2.23 -23.97
N ILE A 901 19.35 2.12 -24.43
CA ILE A 901 20.44 1.39 -23.78
C ILE A 901 20.76 1.97 -22.40
N THR A 902 20.58 3.29 -22.21
CA THR A 902 20.72 3.93 -20.90
C THR A 902 19.75 3.35 -19.88
N ASP A 903 18.47 3.25 -20.25
CA ASP A 903 17.44 2.66 -19.38
C ASP A 903 17.67 1.16 -19.18
N ALA A 904 18.10 0.43 -20.23
CA ALA A 904 18.42 -1.00 -20.15
C ALA A 904 19.57 -1.25 -19.16
N ALA A 905 20.63 -0.43 -19.21
CA ALA A 905 21.77 -0.51 -18.31
C ALA A 905 21.39 -0.19 -16.85
N ILE A 906 20.51 0.79 -16.62
CA ILE A 906 19.96 1.08 -15.28
C ILE A 906 19.22 -0.14 -14.73
N VAL A 907 18.32 -0.74 -15.51
CA VAL A 907 17.54 -1.90 -15.06
C VAL A 907 18.41 -3.13 -14.84
N LEU A 908 19.33 -3.45 -15.77
CA LEU A 908 20.24 -4.60 -15.65
C LEU A 908 21.09 -4.52 -14.38
N SER A 909 21.58 -3.34 -14.03
CA SER A 909 22.39 -3.10 -12.82
C SER A 909 21.62 -3.31 -11.50
N ILE A 910 20.27 -3.31 -11.54
CA ILE A 910 19.42 -3.63 -10.40
C ILE A 910 19.09 -5.13 -10.34
N ILE A 911 18.72 -5.73 -11.47
CA ILE A 911 18.25 -7.12 -11.51
C ILE A 911 19.37 -8.17 -11.52
N ALA A 912 20.59 -7.80 -11.91
CA ALA A 912 21.75 -8.70 -11.96
C ALA A 912 22.32 -9.02 -10.56
N GLY A 913 22.84 -10.23 -10.39
CA GLY A 913 23.52 -10.67 -9.17
C GLY A 913 22.96 -11.93 -8.52
N PRO A 914 23.61 -12.42 -7.45
CA PRO A 914 23.38 -13.76 -6.93
C PRO A 914 22.03 -13.86 -6.22
N ASP A 915 21.44 -15.05 -6.31
CA ASP A 915 20.20 -15.46 -5.65
C ASP A 915 20.35 -16.93 -5.20
N PRO A 916 20.28 -17.24 -3.89
CA PRO A 916 20.42 -18.62 -3.41
C PRO A 916 19.33 -19.58 -3.91
N ASN A 917 18.27 -19.07 -4.54
CA ASN A 917 17.21 -19.87 -5.14
C ASN A 917 17.47 -20.20 -6.63
N ASP A 918 18.56 -19.70 -7.22
CA ASP A 918 18.99 -20.00 -8.59
C ASP A 918 20.50 -20.28 -8.64
N ASN A 919 20.85 -21.56 -8.79
CA ASN A 919 22.23 -22.06 -8.80
C ASN A 919 23.08 -21.50 -9.94
N PHE A 920 22.50 -21.13 -11.09
CA PHE A 920 23.26 -20.53 -12.21
C PHE A 920 23.82 -19.16 -11.81
N THR A 921 23.13 -18.42 -10.93
CA THR A 921 23.63 -17.14 -10.41
C THR A 921 24.84 -17.25 -9.49
N MET A 922 25.27 -18.46 -9.13
CA MET A 922 26.53 -18.67 -8.40
C MET A 922 27.75 -18.79 -9.32
N ALA A 923 27.55 -18.88 -10.64
CA ALA A 923 28.63 -19.00 -11.64
C ALA A 923 29.19 -17.64 -12.12
N GLN A 924 28.47 -16.53 -11.89
CA GLN A 924 28.86 -15.21 -12.38
C GLN A 924 30.17 -14.69 -11.77
N PRO A 925 30.98 -13.91 -12.52
CA PRO A 925 32.11 -13.17 -11.97
C PRO A 925 31.68 -12.15 -10.91
N MET A 926 32.48 -12.02 -9.84
CA MET A 926 32.25 -11.06 -8.75
C MET A 926 33.39 -10.03 -8.66
N PRO A 927 33.10 -8.74 -8.42
CA PRO A 927 31.76 -8.15 -8.27
C PRO A 927 31.03 -8.02 -9.61
N VAL A 928 29.70 -8.13 -9.57
CA VAL A 928 28.84 -7.83 -10.72
C VAL A 928 28.98 -6.34 -11.10
N PRO A 929 29.12 -5.99 -12.39
CA PRO A 929 29.27 -4.61 -12.82
C PRO A 929 28.03 -3.73 -12.58
N ASP A 930 28.27 -2.44 -12.37
CA ASP A 930 27.28 -1.39 -12.69
C ASP A 930 27.35 -1.11 -14.19
N TYR A 931 26.34 -1.53 -14.94
CA TYR A 931 26.29 -1.40 -16.39
C TYR A 931 26.05 0.05 -16.85
N THR A 932 25.63 0.97 -15.98
CA THR A 932 25.55 2.40 -16.34
C THR A 932 26.94 3.01 -16.57
N MET A 933 27.98 2.42 -15.97
CA MET A 933 29.38 2.80 -16.20
C MET A 933 29.92 2.36 -17.57
N ALA A 934 29.19 1.51 -18.31
CA ALA A 934 29.55 1.10 -19.67
C ALA A 934 29.21 2.15 -20.75
N LEU A 935 28.35 3.13 -20.44
CA LEU A 935 27.78 4.07 -21.40
C LEU A 935 28.87 5.05 -21.92
N SER A 936 29.44 4.74 -23.10
CA SER A 936 30.53 5.52 -23.71
C SER A 936 30.40 5.64 -25.24
N ASN A 937 30.35 6.89 -25.74
CA ASN A 937 30.25 7.19 -27.17
C ASN A 937 31.50 6.81 -28.00
N THR A 938 32.61 6.42 -27.33
CA THR A 938 33.89 6.08 -27.99
C THR A 938 34.28 4.61 -27.78
N SER A 939 33.39 3.78 -27.24
CA SER A 939 33.63 2.37 -26.90
C SER A 939 34.14 1.53 -28.08
N LEU A 940 33.65 1.81 -29.29
CA LEU A 940 33.96 1.14 -30.55
C LEU A 940 35.33 1.51 -31.15
N VAL A 941 36.02 2.54 -30.64
CA VAL A 941 37.27 3.04 -31.23
C VAL A 941 38.38 1.99 -31.09
N GLY A 942 38.84 1.44 -32.22
CA GLY A 942 39.84 0.38 -32.26
C GLY A 942 39.31 -1.03 -31.98
N LYS A 943 38.00 -1.19 -31.78
CA LYS A 943 37.35 -2.49 -31.55
C LYS A 943 37.24 -3.30 -32.83
N ARG A 944 37.24 -4.63 -32.71
CA ARG A 944 37.12 -5.56 -33.84
C ARG A 944 35.78 -6.28 -33.75
N ILE A 945 34.89 -6.01 -34.71
CA ILE A 945 33.53 -6.54 -34.72
C ILE A 945 33.38 -7.49 -35.91
N GLY A 946 33.03 -8.75 -35.67
CA GLY A 946 32.87 -9.76 -36.71
C GLY A 946 31.46 -9.81 -37.31
N VAL A 947 31.36 -10.20 -38.57
CA VAL A 947 30.10 -10.41 -39.29
C VAL A 947 30.01 -11.88 -39.75
N PRO A 948 29.27 -12.74 -39.04
CA PRO A 948 28.95 -14.09 -39.52
C PRO A 948 28.04 -14.02 -40.76
N ARG A 949 28.55 -14.42 -41.93
CA ARG A 949 27.81 -14.41 -43.20
C ARG A 949 27.16 -15.76 -43.48
N ALA A 950 27.85 -16.86 -43.18
CA ALA A 950 27.34 -18.22 -43.35
C ALA A 950 26.08 -18.45 -42.51
N VAL A 951 25.03 -19.02 -43.11
CA VAL A 951 23.66 -19.17 -42.56
C VAL A 951 22.96 -17.85 -42.26
N PHE A 952 23.44 -17.07 -41.29
CA PHE A 952 22.73 -15.94 -40.67
C PHE A 952 22.35 -14.81 -41.64
N LEU A 953 23.10 -14.65 -42.73
CA LEU A 953 22.87 -13.65 -43.79
C LEU A 953 22.55 -14.30 -45.16
N ASN A 954 21.96 -15.51 -45.13
CA ASN A 954 21.43 -16.18 -46.31
C ASN A 954 19.90 -16.26 -46.24
N ASP A 955 19.21 -15.40 -46.99
CA ASP A 955 17.75 -15.28 -47.03
C ASP A 955 17.04 -16.59 -47.42
N SER A 956 17.73 -17.47 -48.17
CA SER A 956 17.19 -18.79 -48.55
C SER A 956 17.24 -19.84 -47.43
N MET A 957 17.90 -19.52 -46.31
CA MET A 957 18.00 -20.35 -45.10
C MET A 957 17.25 -19.70 -43.92
N THR A 958 17.35 -18.38 -43.76
CA THR A 958 16.68 -17.64 -42.67
C THR A 958 15.21 -17.33 -42.94
N GLY A 959 14.79 -17.27 -44.21
CA GLY A 959 13.47 -16.76 -44.60
C GLY A 959 13.31 -15.24 -44.43
N ASN A 960 14.39 -14.51 -44.09
CA ASN A 960 14.36 -13.06 -43.95
C ASN A 960 14.07 -12.36 -45.30
N ASP A 961 13.39 -11.22 -45.25
CA ASP A 961 13.28 -10.34 -46.41
C ASP A 961 14.67 -9.73 -46.74
N PRO A 962 15.17 -9.82 -47.99
CA PRO A 962 16.50 -9.34 -48.37
C PRO A 962 16.77 -7.85 -48.07
N TYR A 963 15.73 -7.04 -47.86
CA TYR A 963 15.87 -5.65 -47.41
C TYR A 963 16.58 -5.54 -46.04
N VAL A 964 16.41 -6.53 -45.15
CA VAL A 964 17.10 -6.59 -43.85
C VAL A 964 18.61 -6.50 -44.05
N ASN A 965 19.15 -7.30 -44.98
CA ASN A 965 20.58 -7.30 -45.32
C ASN A 965 21.01 -5.95 -45.93
N GLN A 966 20.17 -5.34 -46.77
CA GLN A 966 20.43 -4.03 -47.36
C GLN A 966 20.53 -2.90 -46.30
N VAL A 967 19.75 -2.97 -45.22
CA VAL A 967 19.89 -2.03 -44.09
C VAL A 967 21.10 -2.37 -43.23
N PHE A 968 21.37 -3.66 -43.00
CA PHE A 968 22.52 -4.13 -42.21
C PHE A 968 23.87 -3.63 -42.76
N GLU A 969 24.10 -3.63 -44.08
CA GLU A 969 25.33 -3.05 -44.66
C GLU A 969 25.58 -1.58 -44.25
N GLN A 970 24.50 -0.81 -44.04
CA GLN A 970 24.57 0.61 -43.63
C GLN A 970 24.95 0.74 -42.14
N ALA A 971 24.59 -0.25 -41.31
CA ALA A 971 25.10 -0.34 -39.94
C ALA A 971 26.59 -0.65 -39.91
N LEU A 972 27.10 -1.52 -40.80
CA LEU A 972 28.53 -1.82 -40.88
C LEU A 972 29.36 -0.57 -41.22
N GLU A 973 28.90 0.27 -42.16
CA GLU A 973 29.54 1.57 -42.43
C GLU A 973 29.41 2.55 -41.25
N THR A 974 28.29 2.52 -40.52
CA THR A 974 28.11 3.33 -39.31
C THR A 974 29.09 2.93 -38.20
N LEU A 975 29.29 1.63 -37.96
CA LEU A 975 30.28 1.08 -37.03
C LEU A 975 31.71 1.44 -37.43
N LYS A 976 32.06 1.35 -38.73
CA LYS A 976 33.35 1.85 -39.25
C LYS A 976 33.53 3.34 -38.96
N SER A 977 32.48 4.15 -39.11
CA SER A 977 32.51 5.60 -38.81
C SER A 977 32.71 5.92 -37.31
N LEU A 978 32.42 4.97 -36.42
CA LEU A 978 32.66 5.04 -34.97
C LEU A 978 34.04 4.52 -34.56
N GLY A 979 34.87 4.11 -35.53
CA GLY A 979 36.24 3.66 -35.30
C GLY A 979 36.40 2.15 -35.10
N ALA A 980 35.35 1.36 -35.31
CA ALA A 980 35.44 -0.10 -35.30
C ALA A 980 36.08 -0.64 -36.59
N THR A 981 36.88 -1.68 -36.46
CA THR A 981 37.33 -2.53 -37.57
C THR A 981 36.32 -3.65 -37.75
N ILE A 982 35.54 -3.59 -38.84
CA ILE A 982 34.67 -4.69 -39.24
C ILE A 982 35.49 -5.82 -39.87
N VAL A 983 35.24 -7.05 -39.46
CA VAL A 983 35.83 -8.27 -40.00
C VAL A 983 34.72 -9.09 -40.64
N ASP A 984 34.77 -9.23 -41.96
CA ASP A 984 33.65 -9.70 -42.77
C ASP A 984 34.18 -10.48 -43.99
N PRO A 985 33.86 -11.79 -44.14
CA PRO A 985 33.15 -12.62 -43.17
C PRO A 985 33.99 -12.92 -41.91
N ALA A 986 33.29 -13.24 -40.81
CA ALA A 986 33.83 -13.82 -39.58
C ALA A 986 32.89 -14.93 -39.09
N ASP A 987 32.80 -16.00 -39.89
CA ASP A 987 31.83 -17.08 -39.71
C ASP A 987 32.10 -17.95 -38.47
N LEU A 988 31.03 -18.39 -37.80
CA LEU A 988 31.11 -19.43 -36.77
C LEU A 988 31.48 -20.77 -37.44
N PRO A 989 32.51 -21.49 -36.97
CA PRO A 989 32.84 -22.82 -37.50
C PRO A 989 31.67 -23.83 -37.47
N SER A 990 30.77 -23.68 -36.50
CA SER A 990 29.55 -24.48 -36.33
C SER A 990 28.32 -24.02 -37.13
N ALA A 991 28.38 -22.91 -37.89
CA ALA A 991 27.18 -22.23 -38.41
C ALA A 991 26.20 -23.15 -39.17
N TYR A 992 26.72 -24.02 -40.04
CA TYR A 992 25.89 -24.98 -40.78
C TYR A 992 25.36 -26.13 -39.90
N GLU A 993 26.14 -26.59 -38.91
CA GLU A 993 25.67 -27.61 -37.97
C GLU A 993 24.56 -27.10 -37.05
N ILE A 994 24.58 -25.80 -36.70
CA ILE A 994 23.48 -25.16 -35.94
C ILE A 994 22.19 -25.20 -36.77
N TYR A 995 22.25 -24.86 -38.06
CA TYR A 995 21.10 -24.92 -38.97
C TYR A 995 20.61 -26.35 -39.25
N GLU A 996 21.49 -27.35 -39.22
CA GLU A 996 21.16 -28.76 -39.45
C GLU A 996 20.78 -29.52 -38.14
N SER A 997 20.85 -28.88 -36.98
CA SER A 997 20.59 -29.52 -35.69
C SER A 997 19.12 -29.53 -35.27
N ASN A 998 18.79 -30.50 -34.43
CA ASN A 998 17.52 -30.59 -33.68
C ASN A 998 17.80 -30.98 -32.21
N ASN A 999 19.02 -30.72 -31.72
CA ASN A 999 19.43 -31.07 -30.35
C ASN A 999 18.80 -30.12 -29.33
N GLU A 1000 18.77 -28.82 -29.63
CA GLU A 1000 18.06 -27.80 -28.84
C GLU A 1000 16.62 -28.25 -28.51
N THR A 1001 15.83 -28.68 -29.50
CA THR A 1001 14.48 -29.20 -29.27
C THR A 1001 14.46 -30.37 -28.26
N VAL A 1002 15.41 -31.30 -28.36
CA VAL A 1002 15.54 -32.45 -27.44
C VAL A 1002 15.94 -32.03 -26.02
N VAL A 1003 16.65 -30.90 -25.87
CA VAL A 1003 16.92 -30.29 -24.56
C VAL A 1003 15.66 -29.61 -24.04
N LEU A 1004 15.06 -28.70 -24.81
CA LEU A 1004 13.90 -27.90 -24.42
C LEU A 1004 12.68 -28.78 -24.08
N ASP A 1005 12.38 -29.83 -24.85
CA ASP A 1005 11.26 -30.75 -24.59
C ASP A 1005 11.37 -31.47 -23.23
N VAL A 1006 12.59 -31.87 -22.87
CA VAL A 1006 12.88 -32.59 -21.62
C VAL A 1006 12.91 -31.62 -20.45
N ASP A 1007 13.58 -30.48 -20.63
CA ASP A 1007 13.68 -29.42 -19.63
C ASP A 1007 12.30 -28.86 -19.28
N PHE A 1008 11.48 -28.55 -20.29
CA PHE A 1008 10.16 -27.94 -20.12
C PHE A 1008 9.22 -28.86 -19.35
N LYS A 1009 9.13 -30.15 -19.73
CA LYS A 1009 8.33 -31.13 -18.98
C LYS A 1009 8.75 -31.19 -17.51
N VAL A 1010 10.03 -31.42 -17.24
CA VAL A 1010 10.52 -31.63 -15.88
C VAL A 1010 10.37 -30.38 -15.01
N GLN A 1011 10.64 -29.19 -15.57
CA GLN A 1011 10.56 -27.95 -14.83
C GLN A 1011 9.14 -27.39 -14.71
N LEU A 1012 8.25 -27.61 -15.68
CA LEU A 1012 6.85 -27.20 -15.58
C LEU A 1012 6.09 -28.08 -14.58
N ASP A 1013 6.33 -29.40 -14.56
CA ASP A 1013 5.85 -30.28 -13.50
C ASP A 1013 6.38 -29.80 -12.12
N ALA A 1014 7.65 -29.43 -12.03
CA ALA A 1014 8.21 -28.85 -10.81
C ALA A 1014 7.59 -27.49 -10.43
N TRP A 1015 7.28 -26.63 -11.41
CA TRP A 1015 6.59 -25.36 -11.20
C TRP A 1015 5.19 -25.58 -10.62
N PHE A 1016 4.36 -26.43 -11.23
CA PHE A 1016 3.02 -26.73 -10.71
C PHE A 1016 3.07 -27.27 -9.27
N ASN A 1017 4.04 -28.15 -8.96
CA ASN A 1017 4.27 -28.66 -7.61
C ASN A 1017 4.81 -27.61 -6.61
N SER A 1018 5.27 -26.44 -7.07
CA SER A 1018 5.74 -25.34 -6.22
C SER A 1018 4.66 -24.33 -5.84
N LEU A 1019 3.50 -24.37 -6.50
CA LEU A 1019 2.38 -23.46 -6.24
C LEU A 1019 1.72 -23.75 -4.88
N VAL A 1020 1.36 -22.69 -4.15
CA VAL A 1020 0.61 -22.80 -2.89
C VAL A 1020 -0.84 -23.24 -3.14
N ALA A 1021 -1.39 -22.85 -4.29
CA ALA A 1021 -2.68 -23.32 -4.80
C ALA A 1021 -2.76 -23.12 -6.33
N ASN A 1022 -3.47 -24.01 -7.03
CA ASN A 1022 -3.93 -23.79 -8.40
C ASN A 1022 -5.43 -24.14 -8.53
N PRO A 1023 -6.35 -23.15 -8.61
CA PRO A 1023 -7.79 -23.40 -8.59
C PRO A 1023 -8.35 -24.19 -9.79
N SER A 1024 -7.61 -24.31 -10.89
CA SER A 1024 -7.98 -25.16 -12.03
C SER A 1024 -7.85 -26.66 -11.75
N GLY A 1025 -7.05 -27.04 -10.74
CA GLY A 1025 -6.65 -28.43 -10.47
C GLY A 1025 -5.50 -28.94 -11.33
N VAL A 1026 -4.95 -28.15 -12.25
CA VAL A 1026 -3.81 -28.54 -13.10
C VAL A 1026 -2.54 -28.63 -12.25
N ALA A 1027 -1.91 -29.82 -12.24
CA ALA A 1027 -0.74 -30.14 -11.40
C ALA A 1027 0.47 -30.68 -12.18
N SER A 1028 0.35 -30.83 -13.51
CA SER A 1028 1.36 -31.38 -14.41
C SER A 1028 1.16 -30.92 -15.86
N LEU A 1029 2.16 -31.15 -16.72
CA LEU A 1029 2.04 -30.97 -18.17
C LEU A 1029 0.95 -31.90 -18.78
N GLU A 1030 0.71 -33.08 -18.21
CA GLU A 1030 -0.40 -33.96 -18.64
C GLU A 1030 -1.77 -33.34 -18.32
N ASP A 1031 -1.91 -32.76 -17.13
CA ASP A 1031 -3.13 -32.05 -16.73
C ASP A 1031 -3.35 -30.78 -17.58
N LEU A 1032 -2.28 -30.11 -18.03
CA LEU A 1032 -2.35 -28.95 -18.92
C LEU A 1032 -2.89 -29.33 -20.31
N ILE A 1033 -2.34 -30.38 -20.93
CA ILE A 1033 -2.83 -30.94 -22.21
C ILE A 1033 -4.31 -31.34 -22.09
N MET A 1034 -4.70 -31.94 -20.96
CA MET A 1034 -6.10 -32.24 -20.68
C MET A 1034 -6.94 -30.97 -20.43
N PHE A 1035 -6.40 -29.93 -19.79
CA PHE A 1035 -7.10 -28.67 -19.54
C PHE A 1035 -7.42 -27.96 -20.85
N ASP A 1036 -6.44 -27.76 -21.73
CA ASP A 1036 -6.61 -27.12 -23.04
C ASP A 1036 -7.66 -27.89 -23.87
N SER A 1037 -7.51 -29.22 -23.94
CA SER A 1037 -8.42 -30.11 -24.68
C SER A 1037 -9.86 -30.11 -24.15
N ASN A 1038 -10.07 -29.81 -22.87
CA ASN A 1038 -11.40 -29.69 -22.26
C ASN A 1038 -11.95 -28.25 -22.29
N ASN A 1039 -11.11 -27.23 -22.51
CA ASN A 1039 -11.47 -25.82 -22.50
C ASN A 1039 -11.11 -25.07 -23.81
N PRO A 1040 -11.42 -25.60 -25.01
CA PRO A 1040 -10.99 -24.98 -26.26
C PRO A 1040 -11.58 -23.57 -26.48
N THR A 1041 -12.71 -23.24 -25.88
CA THR A 1041 -13.28 -21.88 -25.93
C THR A 1041 -12.53 -20.84 -25.08
N LEU A 1042 -11.61 -21.28 -24.22
CA LEU A 1042 -10.72 -20.43 -23.42
C LEU A 1042 -9.30 -20.44 -23.99
N GLU A 1043 -8.80 -21.64 -24.32
CA GLU A 1043 -7.40 -21.88 -24.64
C GLU A 1043 -7.12 -22.08 -26.15
N GLU A 1044 -8.07 -21.88 -27.08
CA GLU A 1044 -7.79 -21.96 -28.53
C GLU A 1044 -8.19 -20.69 -29.30
N PRO A 1045 -7.34 -20.17 -30.22
CA PRO A 1045 -7.72 -19.06 -31.09
C PRO A 1045 -8.79 -19.50 -32.10
N THR A 1046 -9.87 -18.74 -32.22
CA THR A 1046 -11.00 -19.07 -33.13
C THR A 1046 -10.54 -19.50 -34.53
N GLY A 1047 -10.83 -20.76 -34.90
CA GLY A 1047 -10.52 -21.35 -36.20
C GLY A 1047 -9.13 -22.00 -36.33
N TYR A 1048 -8.33 -22.06 -35.26
CA TYR A 1048 -6.99 -22.64 -35.28
C TYR A 1048 -6.64 -23.23 -33.90
N THR A 1049 -6.09 -24.44 -33.84
CA THR A 1049 -5.57 -25.02 -32.59
C THR A 1049 -4.26 -25.73 -32.84
N ASP A 1050 -3.34 -25.55 -31.90
CA ASP A 1050 -2.11 -26.33 -31.79
C ASP A 1050 -1.67 -26.42 -30.32
N GLN A 1051 -1.20 -27.60 -29.94
CA GLN A 1051 -0.55 -27.92 -28.67
C GLN A 1051 0.49 -29.05 -28.85
N SER A 1052 1.02 -29.18 -30.08
CA SER A 1052 1.96 -30.24 -30.48
C SER A 1052 3.21 -30.29 -29.61
N ILE A 1053 3.83 -29.15 -29.31
CA ILE A 1053 5.03 -29.08 -28.46
C ILE A 1053 4.71 -29.58 -27.04
N LEU A 1054 3.56 -29.22 -26.46
CA LEU A 1054 3.16 -29.76 -25.14
C LEU A 1054 3.11 -31.30 -25.16
N ILE A 1055 2.53 -31.88 -26.22
CA ILE A 1055 2.37 -33.33 -26.40
C ILE A 1055 3.73 -34.02 -26.65
N GLU A 1056 4.61 -33.40 -27.43
CA GLU A 1056 5.95 -33.93 -27.75
C GLU A 1056 6.88 -33.86 -26.52
N SER A 1057 6.89 -32.73 -25.82
CA SER A 1057 7.50 -32.59 -24.48
C SER A 1057 6.95 -33.63 -23.51
N GLN A 1058 5.63 -33.84 -23.42
CA GLN A 1058 5.04 -34.83 -22.52
C GLN A 1058 5.38 -36.27 -22.91
N ALA A 1059 5.66 -36.56 -24.19
CA ALA A 1059 6.12 -37.87 -24.64
C ALA A 1059 7.57 -38.18 -24.20
N THR A 1060 8.34 -37.19 -23.72
CA THR A 1060 9.71 -37.43 -23.25
C THR A 1060 9.77 -38.29 -21.97
N THR A 1061 10.91 -38.98 -21.82
CA THR A 1061 11.21 -39.88 -20.68
C THR A 1061 12.02 -39.20 -19.57
N GLY A 1062 12.10 -37.87 -19.57
CA GLY A 1062 12.97 -37.09 -18.67
C GLY A 1062 14.46 -37.23 -19.02
N PHE A 1063 15.31 -36.73 -18.12
CA PHE A 1063 16.76 -36.69 -18.30
C PHE A 1063 17.37 -38.07 -18.60
N ASN A 1064 17.99 -38.20 -19.78
CA ASN A 1064 18.51 -39.46 -20.30
C ASN A 1064 19.81 -39.24 -21.09
N ALA A 1065 20.41 -40.34 -21.59
CA ALA A 1065 21.70 -40.28 -22.28
C ALA A 1065 21.66 -39.48 -23.60
N SER A 1066 20.51 -39.39 -24.28
CA SER A 1066 20.36 -38.55 -25.47
C SER A 1066 20.31 -37.07 -25.08
N TYR A 1067 19.50 -36.72 -24.09
CA TYR A 1067 19.40 -35.35 -23.55
C TYR A 1067 20.77 -34.77 -23.16
N TYR A 1068 21.56 -35.50 -22.38
CA TYR A 1068 22.91 -35.03 -21.98
C TYR A 1068 23.92 -35.01 -23.13
N GLN A 1069 23.67 -35.71 -24.24
CA GLN A 1069 24.47 -35.60 -25.47
C GLN A 1069 24.04 -34.39 -26.29
N SER A 1070 22.74 -34.14 -26.43
CA SER A 1070 22.19 -32.95 -27.08
C SER A 1070 22.67 -31.67 -26.38
N LEU A 1071 22.48 -31.55 -25.06
CA LEU A 1071 22.95 -30.41 -24.27
C LEU A 1071 24.47 -30.17 -24.40
N ALA A 1072 25.27 -31.23 -24.40
CA ALA A 1072 26.72 -31.10 -24.58
C ALA A 1072 27.10 -30.66 -26.00
N PHE A 1073 26.36 -31.10 -27.01
CA PHE A 1073 26.54 -30.73 -28.41
C PHE A 1073 26.07 -29.31 -28.69
N ASP A 1074 24.97 -28.87 -28.09
CA ASP A 1074 24.43 -27.51 -28.16
C ASP A 1074 25.42 -26.50 -27.56
N MET A 1075 25.98 -26.79 -26.38
CA MET A 1075 27.09 -26.02 -25.80
C MET A 1075 28.37 -26.06 -26.66
N GLU A 1076 28.66 -27.17 -27.33
CA GLU A 1076 29.79 -27.26 -28.27
C GLU A 1076 29.56 -26.38 -29.50
N LEU A 1077 28.36 -26.40 -30.10
CA LEU A 1077 28.03 -25.62 -31.29
C LEU A 1077 27.91 -24.11 -31.02
N GLY A 1078 27.25 -23.71 -29.93
CA GLY A 1078 27.03 -22.30 -29.61
C GLY A 1078 28.27 -21.59 -29.09
N ALA A 1079 28.94 -22.18 -28.10
CA ALA A 1079 30.12 -21.59 -27.47
C ALA A 1079 31.42 -22.07 -28.15
N THR A 1080 31.84 -23.31 -27.89
CA THR A 1080 33.22 -23.77 -28.11
C THR A 1080 33.64 -23.83 -29.58
N ARG A 1081 32.72 -24.17 -30.50
CA ARG A 1081 32.91 -24.13 -31.96
C ARG A 1081 32.09 -23.03 -32.65
N GLY A 1082 31.36 -22.24 -31.87
CA GLY A 1082 30.54 -21.12 -32.34
C GLY A 1082 31.19 -19.79 -31.99
N ILE A 1083 30.55 -19.07 -31.06
CA ILE A 1083 30.89 -17.69 -30.70
C ILE A 1083 32.35 -17.58 -30.25
N ASP A 1084 32.82 -18.40 -29.31
CA ASP A 1084 34.19 -18.28 -28.80
C ASP A 1084 35.23 -18.56 -29.89
N ALA A 1085 34.99 -19.58 -30.73
CA ALA A 1085 35.88 -19.91 -31.83
C ALA A 1085 35.93 -18.79 -32.88
N ALA A 1086 34.81 -18.13 -33.17
CA ALA A 1086 34.80 -16.96 -34.06
C ALA A 1086 35.52 -15.76 -33.43
N LEU A 1087 35.30 -15.49 -32.13
CA LEU A 1087 35.97 -14.42 -31.40
C LEU A 1087 37.49 -14.63 -31.33
N GLU A 1088 37.97 -15.86 -31.06
CA GLU A 1088 39.40 -16.18 -31.04
C GLU A 1088 40.01 -16.16 -32.45
N MET A 1089 39.44 -16.91 -33.41
CA MET A 1089 40.01 -17.09 -34.75
C MET A 1089 40.20 -15.78 -35.50
N PHE A 1090 39.25 -14.85 -35.36
CA PHE A 1090 39.29 -13.54 -36.00
C PHE A 1090 39.77 -12.42 -35.07
N ALA A 1091 40.14 -12.75 -33.81
CA ALA A 1091 40.57 -11.83 -32.76
C ALA A 1091 39.61 -10.63 -32.59
N LEU A 1092 38.40 -10.89 -32.14
CA LEU A 1092 37.28 -9.94 -32.07
C LEU A 1092 36.92 -9.56 -30.63
N ASP A 1093 36.27 -8.40 -30.48
CA ASP A 1093 35.65 -7.95 -29.25
C ASP A 1093 34.16 -8.35 -29.15
N ALA A 1094 33.49 -8.52 -30.29
CA ALA A 1094 32.09 -8.94 -30.42
C ALA A 1094 31.77 -9.41 -31.85
N LEU A 1095 30.61 -10.06 -32.02
CA LEU A 1095 29.97 -10.29 -33.32
C LEU A 1095 28.78 -9.32 -33.50
N VAL A 1096 28.40 -9.03 -34.74
CA VAL A 1096 27.20 -8.25 -35.05
C VAL A 1096 26.41 -8.85 -36.21
N LEU A 1097 25.10 -8.88 -36.07
CA LEU A 1097 24.13 -9.44 -37.02
C LEU A 1097 22.86 -8.57 -37.04
N PRO A 1098 22.05 -8.60 -38.13
CA PRO A 1098 20.67 -8.15 -38.04
C PRO A 1098 19.90 -9.11 -37.12
N ALA A 1099 18.96 -8.58 -36.35
CA ALA A 1099 18.33 -9.34 -35.27
C ALA A 1099 17.33 -10.47 -35.67
N PRO A 1100 16.65 -10.49 -36.84
CA PRO A 1100 15.68 -11.55 -37.17
C PRO A 1100 16.33 -12.78 -37.83
N GLY A 1101 15.66 -13.93 -37.71
CA GLY A 1101 16.15 -15.23 -38.19
C GLY A 1101 17.06 -15.92 -37.18
N TYR A 1102 17.93 -16.83 -37.65
CA TYR A 1102 18.82 -17.68 -36.82
C TYR A 1102 19.90 -16.92 -36.00
N THR A 1103 19.85 -15.59 -35.92
CA THR A 1103 20.82 -14.75 -35.19
C THR A 1103 20.90 -15.08 -33.69
N THR A 1104 19.81 -15.55 -33.09
CA THR A 1104 19.69 -15.72 -31.63
C THR A 1104 20.19 -17.08 -31.15
N VAL A 1105 19.89 -18.15 -31.90
CA VAL A 1105 20.20 -19.56 -31.60
C VAL A 1105 21.62 -19.79 -31.05
N PRO A 1106 22.72 -19.28 -31.65
CA PRO A 1106 24.07 -19.59 -31.15
C PRO A 1106 24.35 -19.08 -29.72
N ALA A 1107 23.65 -18.02 -29.30
CA ALA A 1107 23.72 -17.46 -27.95
C ALA A 1107 22.59 -17.96 -27.03
N ALA A 1108 21.48 -18.47 -27.58
CA ALA A 1108 20.51 -19.26 -26.82
C ALA A 1108 21.14 -20.56 -26.31
N ILE A 1109 21.59 -21.43 -27.22
CA ILE A 1109 22.17 -22.75 -26.91
C ILE A 1109 23.47 -22.68 -26.08
N ALA A 1110 24.20 -21.57 -26.14
CA ALA A 1110 25.40 -21.32 -25.32
C ALA A 1110 25.09 -20.68 -23.94
N GLY A 1111 23.86 -20.18 -23.74
CA GLY A 1111 23.51 -19.33 -22.60
C GLY A 1111 24.23 -17.97 -22.58
N TYR A 1112 24.62 -17.45 -23.74
CA TYR A 1112 25.49 -16.26 -23.92
C TYR A 1112 24.68 -14.96 -24.15
N PRO A 1113 25.29 -13.78 -23.97
CA PRO A 1113 24.56 -12.52 -24.03
C PRO A 1113 24.36 -11.96 -25.45
N ILE A 1114 23.20 -11.31 -25.64
CA ILE A 1114 22.84 -10.54 -26.84
C ILE A 1114 22.32 -9.17 -26.42
N VAL A 1115 22.77 -8.10 -27.10
CA VAL A 1115 22.24 -6.74 -26.96
C VAL A 1115 21.68 -6.27 -28.30
N THR A 1116 20.37 -6.08 -28.39
CA THR A 1116 19.66 -5.63 -29.60
C THR A 1116 19.30 -4.15 -29.50
N VAL A 1117 19.54 -3.40 -30.58
CA VAL A 1117 19.18 -1.96 -30.74
C VAL A 1117 18.47 -1.71 -32.07
N PRO A 1118 17.65 -0.65 -32.21
CA PRO A 1118 16.99 -0.34 -33.48
C PRO A 1118 17.96 -0.06 -34.65
N LEU A 1119 17.73 -0.75 -35.76
CA LEU A 1119 18.52 -0.70 -37.01
C LEU A 1119 17.85 0.15 -38.09
N GLY A 1120 16.55 -0.06 -38.31
CA GLY A 1120 15.77 0.68 -39.31
C GLY A 1120 14.31 0.26 -39.34
N PHE A 1121 13.63 0.48 -40.46
CA PHE A 1121 12.22 0.17 -40.68
C PHE A 1121 12.02 -0.34 -42.11
N TYR A 1122 11.05 -1.23 -42.33
CA TYR A 1122 10.66 -1.65 -43.67
C TYR A 1122 10.02 -0.51 -44.49
N PRO A 1123 10.27 -0.43 -45.81
CA PRO A 1123 9.79 0.67 -46.64
C PRO A 1123 8.32 0.52 -47.01
N GLU A 1124 7.70 1.63 -47.40
CA GLU A 1124 6.29 1.71 -47.87
C GLU A 1124 5.93 0.77 -49.03
N ASN A 1125 6.93 0.25 -49.75
CA ASN A 1125 6.76 -0.67 -50.87
C ASN A 1125 7.19 -2.11 -50.58
N VAL A 1126 7.37 -2.50 -49.31
CA VAL A 1126 7.60 -3.90 -48.93
C VAL A 1126 6.37 -4.76 -49.27
N THR A 1127 6.58 -6.02 -49.63
CA THR A 1127 5.46 -6.95 -49.86
C THR A 1127 4.97 -7.49 -48.53
N ILE A 1128 3.71 -7.21 -48.18
CA ILE A 1128 3.14 -7.66 -46.91
C ILE A 1128 3.01 -9.19 -46.90
N GLY A 1129 3.68 -9.84 -45.95
CA GLY A 1129 3.64 -11.28 -45.73
C GLY A 1129 2.69 -11.69 -44.59
N SER A 1130 2.41 -12.99 -44.47
CA SER A 1130 1.62 -13.56 -43.36
C SER A 1130 2.55 -14.08 -42.28
N ALA A 1131 2.27 -13.74 -41.02
CA ALA A 1131 2.93 -14.29 -39.84
C ALA A 1131 1.90 -15.10 -39.04
N GLY A 1132 2.03 -16.43 -39.07
CA GLY A 1132 1.02 -17.31 -38.49
C GLY A 1132 -0.41 -17.07 -39.01
N PRO A 1133 -1.45 -17.39 -38.22
CA PRO A 1133 -2.85 -17.34 -38.66
C PRO A 1133 -3.54 -15.96 -38.58
N LYS A 1134 -2.92 -14.93 -37.98
CA LYS A 1134 -3.60 -13.64 -37.66
C LYS A 1134 -2.78 -12.37 -37.85
N THR A 1135 -1.45 -12.44 -37.83
CA THR A 1135 -0.57 -11.27 -37.93
C THR A 1135 0.13 -11.19 -39.29
N VAL A 1136 0.72 -10.03 -39.61
CA VAL A 1136 1.46 -9.79 -40.86
C VAL A 1136 2.91 -9.41 -40.62
N TYR A 1137 3.82 -10.00 -41.39
CA TYR A 1137 5.25 -9.66 -41.41
C TYR A 1137 5.89 -10.12 -42.73
N PRO A 1138 6.81 -9.34 -43.34
CA PRO A 1138 7.09 -7.94 -43.03
C PRO A 1138 5.89 -7.04 -43.41
N ALA A 1139 5.89 -5.78 -42.97
CA ALA A 1139 4.89 -4.78 -43.37
C ALA A 1139 5.48 -3.35 -43.33
N PRO A 1140 4.90 -2.38 -44.06
CA PRO A 1140 5.38 -0.99 -44.10
C PRO A 1140 5.61 -0.39 -42.71
N GLY A 1141 6.75 0.28 -42.50
CA GLY A 1141 7.07 0.94 -41.24
C GLY A 1141 7.38 0.00 -40.07
N VAL A 1142 7.30 -1.33 -40.24
CA VAL A 1142 7.67 -2.28 -39.18
C VAL A 1142 9.18 -2.18 -38.90
N PRO A 1143 9.59 -2.06 -37.63
CA PRO A 1143 10.98 -1.97 -37.20
C PRO A 1143 11.85 -3.19 -37.55
N ILE A 1144 13.15 -2.94 -37.62
CA ILE A 1144 14.24 -3.91 -37.78
C ILE A 1144 15.31 -3.56 -36.73
N GLY A 1145 15.94 -4.57 -36.11
CA GLY A 1145 16.98 -4.44 -35.09
C GLY A 1145 18.38 -4.95 -35.53
N LEU A 1146 19.40 -4.50 -34.80
CA LEU A 1146 20.80 -4.90 -34.90
C LEU A 1146 21.20 -5.55 -33.57
N SER A 1147 21.71 -6.77 -33.60
CA SER A 1147 22.14 -7.52 -32.41
C SER A 1147 23.67 -7.59 -32.33
N PHE A 1148 24.23 -7.23 -31.18
CA PHE A 1148 25.61 -7.49 -30.80
C PHE A 1148 25.66 -8.74 -29.92
N LEU A 1149 26.54 -9.69 -30.25
CA LEU A 1149 26.73 -10.95 -29.53
C LEU A 1149 28.16 -11.05 -28.99
N GLY A 1150 28.35 -11.75 -27.89
CA GLY A 1150 29.67 -11.99 -27.30
C GLY A 1150 29.72 -13.27 -26.46
N THR A 1151 30.88 -13.53 -25.87
CA THR A 1151 31.07 -14.65 -24.92
C THR A 1151 30.35 -14.39 -23.58
N ALA A 1152 30.27 -15.40 -22.71
CA ALA A 1152 29.70 -15.26 -21.37
C ALA A 1152 30.28 -14.06 -20.60
N TRP A 1153 29.41 -13.36 -19.86
CA TRP A 1153 29.74 -12.21 -19.00
C TRP A 1153 30.28 -10.97 -19.75
N SER A 1154 30.08 -10.89 -21.06
CA SER A 1154 30.54 -9.78 -21.90
C SER A 1154 29.57 -8.59 -22.01
N GLU A 1155 28.44 -8.60 -21.29
CA GLU A 1155 27.37 -7.59 -21.42
C GLU A 1155 27.88 -6.16 -21.25
N TYR A 1156 28.87 -5.94 -20.37
CA TYR A 1156 29.45 -4.61 -20.16
C TYR A 1156 30.07 -4.05 -21.43
N SER A 1157 30.73 -4.89 -22.24
CA SER A 1157 31.26 -4.49 -23.54
C SER A 1157 30.15 -4.33 -24.57
N LEU A 1158 29.20 -5.26 -24.64
CA LEU A 1158 28.09 -5.23 -25.61
C LEU A 1158 27.18 -4.00 -25.40
N VAL A 1159 26.81 -3.69 -24.16
CA VAL A 1159 26.10 -2.45 -23.76
C VAL A 1159 26.89 -1.22 -24.20
N SER A 1160 28.21 -1.21 -24.00
CA SER A 1160 29.06 -0.10 -24.41
C SER A 1160 29.08 0.11 -25.94
N PHE A 1161 29.14 -0.98 -26.72
CA PHE A 1161 29.14 -0.94 -28.19
C PHE A 1161 27.77 -0.53 -28.75
N ALA A 1162 26.71 -1.13 -28.22
CA ALA A 1162 25.33 -0.83 -28.57
C ALA A 1162 24.97 0.64 -28.25
N TYR A 1163 25.41 1.17 -27.11
CA TYR A 1163 25.25 2.58 -26.76
C TYR A 1163 25.94 3.51 -27.78
N ALA A 1164 27.20 3.25 -28.15
CA ALA A 1164 27.90 4.07 -29.13
C ALA A 1164 27.23 4.05 -30.51
N TYR A 1165 26.60 2.94 -30.89
CA TYR A 1165 25.80 2.84 -32.12
C TYR A 1165 24.47 3.60 -31.99
N GLU A 1166 23.69 3.37 -30.94
CA GLU A 1166 22.43 4.07 -30.64
C GLU A 1166 22.61 5.59 -30.64
N GLN A 1167 23.60 6.08 -29.90
CA GLN A 1167 23.87 7.52 -29.76
C GLN A 1167 24.33 8.16 -31.08
N LYS A 1168 24.79 7.35 -32.05
CA LYS A 1168 25.20 7.78 -33.39
C LYS A 1168 24.03 7.81 -34.39
N THR A 1169 23.10 6.87 -34.31
CA THR A 1169 22.00 6.73 -35.29
C THR A 1169 20.70 7.40 -34.84
N GLN A 1170 20.41 7.35 -33.54
CA GLN A 1170 19.12 7.72 -32.96
C GLN A 1170 17.92 7.10 -33.71
N THR A 1171 18.10 5.89 -34.27
CA THR A 1171 17.16 5.24 -35.21
C THR A 1171 15.72 5.24 -34.69
N ARG A 1172 15.55 4.98 -33.39
CA ARG A 1172 14.24 4.95 -32.74
C ARG A 1172 13.40 6.18 -33.03
N LEU A 1173 14.02 7.36 -33.03
CA LEU A 1173 13.36 8.66 -33.18
C LEU A 1173 13.03 9.02 -34.64
N GLN A 1174 13.43 8.18 -35.62
CA GLN A 1174 13.18 8.44 -37.05
C GLN A 1174 11.74 8.09 -37.48
N SER A 1175 11.05 7.21 -36.75
CA SER A 1175 9.64 6.87 -36.99
C SER A 1175 8.90 6.57 -35.68
N LYS A 1176 7.64 6.99 -35.60
CA LYS A 1176 6.73 6.67 -34.49
C LYS A 1176 5.75 5.57 -34.89
N ALA A 1177 5.09 4.98 -33.90
CA ALA A 1177 3.93 4.10 -34.06
C ALA A 1177 2.84 4.73 -34.95
N TYR A 1178 1.97 3.91 -35.55
CA TYR A 1178 0.85 4.46 -36.34
C TYR A 1178 -0.09 5.27 -35.42
N ALA A 1179 -0.72 6.32 -35.96
CA ALA A 1179 -1.31 7.39 -35.15
C ALA A 1179 -2.32 6.95 -34.07
N ALA A 1180 -3.08 5.87 -34.30
CA ALA A 1180 -4.03 5.32 -33.31
C ALA A 1180 -3.35 4.50 -32.19
N ALA A 1181 -2.12 4.03 -32.40
CA ALA A 1181 -1.30 3.31 -31.42
C ALA A 1181 -0.35 4.23 -30.64
N ILE A 1182 -0.46 5.56 -30.78
CA ILE A 1182 0.22 6.53 -29.91
C ILE A 1182 -0.77 6.94 -28.81
N PRO A 1183 -0.56 6.57 -27.53
CA PRO A 1183 -1.40 7.02 -26.45
C PRO A 1183 -1.27 8.54 -26.27
N THR A 1184 -2.39 9.23 -26.13
CA THR A 1184 -2.49 10.68 -26.08
C THR A 1184 -2.28 11.26 -24.69
N THR A 1185 -2.66 10.56 -23.62
CA THR A 1185 -2.58 11.07 -22.25
C THR A 1185 -1.13 11.28 -21.83
N GLN A 1186 -0.82 12.46 -21.29
CA GLN A 1186 0.49 12.87 -20.77
C GLN A 1186 0.42 13.17 -19.28
N LEU A 1187 1.57 13.42 -18.66
CA LEU A 1187 1.64 13.88 -17.26
C LEU A 1187 0.79 15.16 -17.03
N ALA A 1188 0.74 16.05 -18.02
CA ALA A 1188 0.01 17.32 -17.95
C ALA A 1188 -1.52 17.17 -17.86
N ASP A 1189 -2.07 16.00 -18.20
CA ASP A 1189 -3.51 15.70 -18.11
C ASP A 1189 -3.91 15.10 -16.74
N VAL A 1190 -2.92 14.90 -15.85
CA VAL A 1190 -3.01 14.09 -14.61
C VAL A 1190 -2.47 14.84 -13.37
N ILE A 1191 -1.91 16.04 -13.55
CA ILE A 1191 -1.40 16.95 -12.51
C ILE A 1191 -2.44 18.03 -12.24
#